data_AF-A0A939QXL5-F1
#
_entry.id   AF-A0A939QXL5-F1
#
_cell.length_a   1.000
_cell.length_b   1.000
_cell.length_c   1.000
_cell.angle_alpha   90.00
_cell.angle_beta   90.00
_cell.angle_gamma   90.00
#
_symmetry.space_group_name_H-M   'P 1'
#
loop_
_entity.id
_entity.type
_entity.pdbx_description
1 polymer ?
#
loop_
_entity_poly.entity_id
_entity_poly.type
_entity_poly.pdbx_seq_one_letter_code
_entity_poly.pdbx_strand_id
1 'polypeptide(L)'
;MKRYFAMSLLLAVCLAAGAQNRVIIKVTADTPDEIVSAVKAFEKADLLFTMERQVRKDDTPEMKSALAMVQWKNNELVESVPSLPSVDVVDASPESVAGVIERALAEKWMVRTPGVWRKLLRDEARTHGGRRFYVAACGNDDADGLSPETAWHSLSRVNDADLGFADTVCFRAGDVFRGHLEPQSGSHGQSIVYMSYGKGRKPVLEPSWDASSPQDWEKVGDMLWKCEKPSVGELGNVILNHGKRGCAFKVDSPELLNGKDLHFCWVRDDAAVYMVSRTNPGKRFRSVELAEKQHIIDETDCHDIVYDGLWLRYGAAHGIGGSGVSRIVIRNCDISWIGGSTLYYDEGGRGVRYGNGIEFWSAAQDILVENCRVWECWDAALTNQSNIDGVVQKNITWRGNKIWNCEYSYEYWQQGDGARTRNILFEGNDCRNAGYGWGHKQRWNPNAAHLMFYDTTADTDGFVVKGNRFIRSKNCGMRLFNAWYDSLTMEDNLWRIPWHPLCRYHARPTSGLVYKYPDRLDRAHSDSREEIESQTVEEPRVFGPGRRDMRSFNEMFNHGKVYELVVEMLPGECWWGAFDNPFAWQITEAGGNYSFPFDASMKFSCDFRDNTYGNNCVPFLVSSAGRYVWSDEPFAFSLKDGVLRFEGPGAIEVEQAGKTLREAYLAASAAHFPPSGTMPPEAFIARPQYNTWIELTYNQNQADILRYASDIVKNGFPVDAVFMVDDNWQKYYGNFEFKPERFPDPKGMITKLHSMGFKVMFWLSPYVSPDSPEYRELEKKGYFAMDPVADRPAILKWWNGWSAMLDMSNPDARQWLVDKLRGMQRDYGVDGFKFDAGDAANYSPEKIRVFDGKSYGPRHTELWCRMYEDFPYNELRASWKLAGQPIVMRLCDKKYAWSAVESLVPSMINASMEGHIYVCPDMIGGGEFTSFLDIDIDDIDQEQIVRSCQIHAMMPMMQFSVAPWRILSKENLAICRDAAWRHARLGPYLVEQARRGSVSGEPVVRPMDYAFPGEGFESCSDQYMLGPDYLVAPMLAPGTSRSVRLPAGRWKDECGQEYEGGREYTIEVPLSRIPVFELVAGNL
;
A
#
# COMPACT_ATOMS: atom_id res chain seq x y z
N MET A 1 -54.78 -30.43 5.94
CA MET A 1 -53.88 -30.72 7.08
C MET A 1 -52.39 -30.79 6.69
N LYS A 2 -51.95 -31.58 5.69
CA LYS A 2 -50.53 -31.67 5.28
C LYS A 2 -49.91 -30.33 4.82
N ARG A 3 -50.65 -29.49 4.08
CA ARG A 3 -50.22 -28.13 3.70
C ARG A 3 -50.17 -27.14 4.87
N TYR A 4 -51.10 -27.26 5.83
CA TYR A 4 -51.13 -26.43 7.05
C TYR A 4 -49.95 -26.71 7.99
N PHE A 5 -49.46 -27.96 8.03
CA PHE A 5 -48.27 -28.31 8.82
C PHE A 5 -47.00 -27.69 8.23
N ALA A 6 -46.84 -27.71 6.89
CA ALA A 6 -45.71 -27.07 6.20
C ALA A 6 -45.72 -25.54 6.33
N MET A 7 -46.89 -24.89 6.23
CA MET A 7 -47.03 -23.44 6.40
C MET A 7 -46.76 -22.97 7.84
N SER A 8 -47.25 -23.73 8.84
CA SER A 8 -46.99 -23.43 10.25
C SER A 8 -45.51 -23.62 10.62
N LEU A 9 -44.84 -24.57 9.96
CA LEU A 9 -43.41 -24.82 10.13
C LEU A 9 -42.55 -23.73 9.46
N LEU A 10 -42.95 -23.23 8.28
CA LEU A 10 -42.27 -22.12 7.59
C LEU A 10 -42.42 -20.82 8.40
N LEU A 11 -43.60 -20.56 8.96
CA LEU A 11 -43.87 -19.40 9.83
C LEU A 11 -43.05 -19.46 11.12
N ALA A 12 -42.90 -20.65 11.72
CA ALA A 12 -42.04 -20.88 12.88
C ALA A 12 -40.54 -20.68 12.56
N VAL A 13 -40.11 -20.99 11.33
CA VAL A 13 -38.75 -20.76 10.83
C VAL A 13 -38.48 -19.26 10.62
N CYS A 14 -39.44 -18.50 10.07
CA CYS A 14 -39.31 -17.05 9.92
C CYS A 14 -39.29 -16.30 11.27
N LEU A 15 -40.16 -16.71 12.22
CA LEU A 15 -40.21 -16.12 13.57
C LEU A 15 -38.97 -16.47 14.41
N ALA A 16 -38.36 -17.64 14.20
CA ALA A 16 -37.11 -18.03 14.87
C ALA A 16 -35.85 -17.35 14.30
N ALA A 17 -35.90 -16.86 13.05
CA ALA A 17 -34.77 -16.26 12.34
C ALA A 17 -34.53 -14.75 12.62
N GLY A 18 -35.45 -14.05 13.30
CA GLY A 18 -35.26 -12.65 13.70
C GLY A 18 -35.05 -11.67 12.53
N ALA A 19 -35.56 -11.97 11.35
CA ALA A 19 -35.41 -11.12 10.18
C ALA A 19 -36.33 -9.88 10.28
N GLN A 20 -35.75 -8.69 10.37
CA GLN A 20 -36.46 -7.41 10.19
C GLN A 20 -36.69 -7.04 8.71
N ASN A 21 -36.44 -7.95 7.76
CA ASN A 21 -36.58 -7.68 6.34
C ASN A 21 -37.88 -8.25 5.76
N ARG A 22 -38.54 -7.45 4.92
CA ARG A 22 -39.78 -7.74 4.19
C ARG A 22 -39.68 -9.09 3.45
N VAL A 23 -40.60 -10.01 3.71
CA VAL A 23 -40.71 -11.31 3.01
C VAL A 23 -41.95 -11.27 2.13
N ILE A 24 -41.80 -11.46 0.82
CA ILE A 24 -42.93 -11.60 -0.12
C ILE A 24 -43.33 -13.08 -0.16
N ILE A 25 -44.52 -13.40 0.34
CA ILE A 25 -45.05 -14.78 0.35
C ILE A 25 -46.20 -14.87 -0.67
N LYS A 26 -46.01 -15.69 -1.70
CA LYS A 26 -47.04 -15.95 -2.72
C LYS A 26 -47.98 -17.05 -2.23
N VAL A 27 -49.22 -16.69 -1.88
CA VAL A 27 -50.23 -17.63 -1.35
C VAL A 27 -51.27 -17.93 -2.43
N THR A 28 -51.25 -19.16 -2.96
CA THR A 28 -52.34 -19.71 -3.77
C THR A 28 -53.33 -20.43 -2.87
N ALA A 29 -54.52 -19.83 -2.67
CA ALA A 29 -55.62 -20.41 -1.92
C ALA A 29 -56.84 -20.57 -2.84
N ASP A 30 -57.52 -21.71 -2.75
CA ASP A 30 -58.60 -22.08 -3.70
C ASP A 30 -59.99 -21.84 -3.09
N THR A 31 -60.10 -21.65 -1.77
CA THR A 31 -61.39 -21.46 -1.08
C THR A 31 -61.46 -20.18 -0.23
N PRO A 32 -62.67 -19.61 0.03
CA PRO A 32 -62.85 -18.40 0.84
C PRO A 32 -62.31 -18.54 2.28
N ASP A 33 -62.54 -19.70 2.91
CA ASP A 33 -62.13 -19.96 4.29
C ASP A 33 -60.61 -20.04 4.45
N GLU A 34 -59.90 -20.49 3.41
CA GLU A 34 -58.44 -20.52 3.36
C GLU A 34 -57.86 -19.10 3.27
N ILE A 35 -58.48 -18.22 2.47
CA ILE A 35 -58.07 -16.81 2.35
C ILE A 35 -58.27 -16.07 3.67
N VAL A 36 -59.46 -16.20 4.29
CA VAL A 36 -59.77 -15.55 5.57
C VAL A 36 -58.88 -16.09 6.70
N SER A 37 -58.57 -17.38 6.71
CA SER A 37 -57.67 -17.98 7.71
C SER A 37 -56.21 -17.55 7.52
N ALA A 38 -55.74 -17.43 6.28
CA ALA A 38 -54.40 -16.92 5.98
C ALA A 38 -54.26 -15.47 6.43
N VAL A 39 -55.21 -14.59 6.05
CA VAL A 39 -55.20 -13.17 6.44
C VAL A 39 -55.20 -12.99 7.97
N LYS A 40 -56.03 -13.76 8.70
CA LYS A 40 -56.05 -13.72 10.18
C LYS A 40 -54.75 -14.24 10.81
N ALA A 41 -54.09 -15.22 10.20
CA ALA A 41 -52.81 -15.74 10.68
C ALA A 41 -51.67 -14.72 10.48
N PHE A 42 -51.70 -13.96 9.37
CA PHE A 42 -50.71 -12.92 9.09
C PHE A 42 -50.94 -11.62 9.88
N GLU A 43 -52.19 -11.22 10.14
CA GLU A 43 -52.49 -10.08 11.02
C GLU A 43 -52.02 -10.30 12.47
N LYS A 44 -52.00 -11.55 12.94
CA LYS A 44 -51.43 -11.90 14.25
C LYS A 44 -49.90 -11.85 14.30
N ALA A 45 -49.24 -11.81 13.15
CA ALA A 45 -47.79 -11.88 13.02
C ALA A 45 -47.12 -10.54 12.63
N ASP A 46 -47.91 -9.50 12.35
CA ASP A 46 -47.46 -8.13 12.02
C ASP A 46 -46.47 -8.05 10.83
N LEU A 47 -46.76 -8.79 9.75
CA LEU A 47 -45.96 -8.87 8.53
C LEU A 47 -46.61 -8.14 7.34
N LEU A 48 -45.81 -7.40 6.54
CA LEU A 48 -46.20 -6.85 5.23
C LEU A 48 -46.17 -7.95 4.14
N PHE A 49 -47.23 -8.12 3.35
CA PHE A 49 -47.31 -9.13 2.29
C PHE A 49 -48.03 -8.62 1.02
N THR A 50 -47.73 -9.25 -0.12
CA THR A 50 -48.41 -9.00 -1.41
C THR A 50 -49.09 -10.28 -1.87
N MET A 51 -50.40 -10.25 -2.11
CA MET A 51 -51.17 -11.41 -2.56
C MET A 51 -51.48 -11.28 -4.06
N GLU A 52 -50.81 -12.08 -4.90
CA GLU A 52 -51.11 -12.17 -6.33
C GLU A 52 -52.22 -13.22 -6.57
N ARG A 53 -53.49 -12.81 -6.46
CA ARG A 53 -54.64 -13.57 -7.02
C ARG A 53 -55.57 -12.60 -7.74
N GLN A 54 -55.79 -12.81 -9.04
CA GLN A 54 -56.80 -12.08 -9.81
C GLN A 54 -58.22 -12.51 -9.40
N VAL A 55 -59.10 -11.52 -9.21
CA VAL A 55 -60.53 -11.71 -8.90
C VAL A 55 -61.20 -12.44 -10.07
N ARG A 56 -61.88 -13.55 -9.78
CA ARG A 56 -62.65 -14.33 -10.77
C ARG A 56 -64.11 -13.90 -10.75
N LYS A 57 -64.81 -14.13 -11.87
CA LYS A 57 -66.18 -13.63 -12.08
C LYS A 57 -67.18 -14.21 -11.08
N ASP A 58 -66.89 -15.42 -10.65
CA ASP A 58 -67.61 -16.35 -9.78
C ASP A 58 -67.22 -16.26 -8.29
N ASP A 59 -66.31 -15.34 -7.91
CA ASP A 59 -66.00 -15.08 -6.50
C ASP A 59 -67.21 -14.48 -5.76
N THR A 60 -67.47 -14.97 -4.54
CA THR A 60 -68.60 -14.50 -3.72
C THR A 60 -68.40 -13.05 -3.25
N PRO A 61 -69.47 -12.32 -2.90
CA PRO A 61 -69.36 -10.95 -2.36
C PRO A 61 -68.42 -10.86 -1.15
N GLU A 62 -68.42 -11.86 -0.27
CA GLU A 62 -67.51 -11.92 0.88
C GLU A 62 -66.04 -12.06 0.45
N MET A 63 -65.75 -12.84 -0.60
CA MET A 63 -64.39 -12.97 -1.15
C MET A 63 -63.89 -11.66 -1.76
N LYS A 64 -64.78 -10.97 -2.49
CA LYS A 64 -64.45 -9.68 -3.13
C LYS A 64 -64.19 -8.59 -2.08
N SER A 65 -64.95 -8.55 -0.98
CA SER A 65 -64.69 -7.62 0.13
C SER A 65 -63.38 -7.93 0.87
N ALA A 66 -63.04 -9.20 1.10
CA ALA A 66 -61.78 -9.58 1.74
C ALA A 66 -60.55 -9.21 0.89
N LEU A 67 -60.61 -9.44 -0.43
CA LEU A 67 -59.56 -9.07 -1.38
C LEU A 67 -59.39 -7.54 -1.50
N ALA A 68 -60.48 -6.78 -1.46
CA ALA A 68 -60.46 -5.32 -1.51
C ALA A 68 -59.83 -4.68 -0.25
N MET A 69 -60.06 -5.24 0.95
CA MET A 69 -59.40 -4.78 2.19
C MET A 69 -57.88 -5.01 2.17
N VAL A 70 -57.41 -6.10 1.56
CA VAL A 70 -55.98 -6.42 1.43
C VAL A 70 -55.29 -5.47 0.44
N GLN A 71 -55.96 -5.08 -0.66
CA GLN A 71 -55.44 -4.10 -1.61
C GLN A 71 -55.42 -2.67 -1.06
N TRP A 72 -56.39 -2.28 -0.22
CA TRP A 72 -56.46 -0.93 0.36
C TRP A 72 -55.39 -0.64 1.42
N LYS A 73 -54.89 -1.67 2.13
CA LYS A 73 -53.79 -1.52 3.12
C LYS A 73 -52.42 -1.19 2.50
N ASN A 74 -52.22 -1.37 1.19
CA ASN A 74 -50.88 -1.34 0.57
C ASN A 74 -50.49 -0.05 -0.17
N ASN A 75 -51.37 0.94 -0.34
CA ASN A 75 -51.18 2.33 -0.85
C ASN A 75 -50.02 2.71 -1.82
N GLU A 76 -49.40 1.79 -2.56
CA GLU A 76 -48.42 2.05 -3.62
C GLU A 76 -48.67 1.11 -4.80
N LEU A 77 -48.71 1.68 -6.00
CA LEU A 77 -48.76 0.94 -7.26
C LEU A 77 -47.46 0.14 -7.41
N VAL A 78 -47.54 -1.20 -7.43
CA VAL A 78 -46.38 -2.06 -7.68
C VAL A 78 -46.24 -2.23 -9.19
N GLU A 79 -45.36 -1.46 -9.83
CA GLU A 79 -44.81 -1.80 -11.15
C GLU A 79 -43.62 -2.78 -10.98
N SER A 80 -43.71 -3.90 -11.70
CA SER A 80 -42.77 -5.01 -11.92
C SER A 80 -41.51 -5.13 -11.03
N VAL A 81 -41.47 -6.18 -10.19
CA VAL A 81 -40.25 -6.71 -9.55
C VAL A 81 -39.69 -7.88 -10.38
N PRO A 82 -38.38 -7.94 -10.69
CA PRO A 82 -37.78 -9.06 -11.43
C PRO A 82 -37.78 -10.38 -10.63
N SER A 83 -37.83 -11.50 -11.35
CA SER A 83 -37.95 -12.87 -10.86
C SER A 83 -36.89 -13.29 -9.82
N LEU A 84 -37.36 -13.73 -8.64
CA LEU A 84 -36.61 -14.54 -7.68
C LEU A 84 -36.91 -16.05 -7.88
N PRO A 85 -36.03 -16.97 -7.45
CA PRO A 85 -36.16 -18.39 -7.78
C PRO A 85 -37.39 -19.04 -7.13
N SER A 86 -38.15 -19.80 -7.91
CA SER A 86 -39.22 -20.68 -7.43
C SER A 86 -38.66 -22.04 -7.01
N VAL A 87 -39.00 -22.51 -5.80
CA VAL A 87 -38.75 -23.91 -5.39
C VAL A 87 -40.01 -24.71 -5.69
N ASP A 88 -39.97 -25.54 -6.74
CA ASP A 88 -41.03 -26.50 -7.03
C ASP A 88 -40.85 -27.75 -6.17
N VAL A 89 -41.80 -28.02 -5.27
CA VAL A 89 -41.85 -29.27 -4.51
C VAL A 89 -42.70 -30.26 -5.28
N VAL A 90 -42.06 -31.10 -6.09
CA VAL A 90 -42.69 -32.22 -6.79
C VAL A 90 -42.38 -33.52 -6.03
N ASP A 91 -43.44 -34.17 -5.56
CA ASP A 91 -43.55 -35.56 -5.05
C ASP A 91 -42.33 -36.18 -4.34
N ALA A 92 -42.44 -36.34 -3.01
CA ALA A 92 -41.41 -37.01 -2.20
C ALA A 92 -42.05 -38.00 -1.21
N SER A 93 -41.69 -39.28 -1.33
CA SER A 93 -42.14 -40.39 -0.45
C SER A 93 -41.51 -40.29 0.97
N PRO A 94 -42.09 -40.96 1.99
CA PRO A 94 -41.66 -40.82 3.39
C PRO A 94 -40.17 -41.12 3.67
N GLU A 95 -39.54 -42.02 2.91
CA GLU A 95 -38.12 -42.36 3.07
C GLU A 95 -37.17 -41.24 2.58
N SER A 96 -37.60 -40.43 1.60
CA SER A 96 -36.83 -39.26 1.14
C SER A 96 -36.89 -38.08 2.12
N VAL A 97 -37.99 -37.97 2.89
CA VAL A 97 -38.15 -36.93 3.91
C VAL A 97 -37.26 -37.22 5.12
N ALA A 98 -37.06 -38.48 5.51
CA ALA A 98 -36.10 -38.86 6.55
C ALA A 98 -34.66 -38.54 6.17
N GLY A 99 -34.25 -38.79 4.91
CA GLY A 99 -32.90 -38.43 4.42
C GLY A 99 -32.70 -36.93 4.17
N VAL A 100 -33.76 -36.16 3.93
CA VAL A 100 -33.73 -34.68 3.92
C VAL A 100 -33.70 -34.14 5.36
N ILE A 101 -34.37 -34.79 6.30
CA ILE A 101 -34.33 -34.46 7.73
C ILE A 101 -32.96 -34.79 8.34
N GLU A 102 -32.33 -35.92 8.01
CA GLU A 102 -30.96 -36.24 8.47
C GLU A 102 -29.93 -35.26 7.91
N ARG A 103 -30.05 -34.85 6.63
CA ARG A 103 -29.20 -33.79 6.06
C ARG A 103 -29.49 -32.41 6.67
N ALA A 104 -30.75 -32.05 6.88
CA ALA A 104 -31.13 -30.79 7.52
C ALA A 104 -30.83 -30.78 9.03
N LEU A 105 -30.76 -31.94 9.69
CA LEU A 105 -30.31 -32.09 11.07
C LEU A 105 -28.78 -32.05 11.16
N ALA A 106 -28.06 -32.65 10.20
CA ALA A 106 -26.60 -32.51 10.08
C ALA A 106 -26.20 -31.05 9.79
N GLU A 107 -26.91 -30.35 8.91
CA GLU A 107 -26.73 -28.91 8.69
C GLU A 107 -27.18 -28.06 9.90
N LYS A 108 -28.20 -28.48 10.67
CA LYS A 108 -28.61 -27.81 11.93
C LYS A 108 -27.69 -28.09 13.12
N TRP A 109 -26.87 -29.12 13.12
CA TRP A 109 -25.85 -29.31 14.15
C TRP A 109 -24.71 -28.30 14.00
N MET A 110 -24.35 -27.92 12.78
CA MET A 110 -23.36 -26.86 12.51
C MET A 110 -23.87 -25.44 12.83
N VAL A 111 -25.18 -25.22 13.00
CA VAL A 111 -25.80 -23.89 13.20
C VAL A 111 -26.38 -23.71 14.62
N ARG A 112 -26.09 -24.61 15.58
CA ARG A 112 -26.53 -24.49 16.98
C ARG A 112 -25.51 -23.87 17.95
N THR A 113 -24.58 -23.05 17.49
CA THR A 113 -23.79 -22.18 18.39
C THR A 113 -24.61 -21.05 19.05
N PRO A 114 -25.64 -20.43 18.41
CA PRO A 114 -26.34 -19.29 19.02
C PRO A 114 -27.17 -19.66 20.27
N GLY A 115 -27.60 -20.91 20.45
CA GLY A 115 -28.46 -21.30 21.58
C GLY A 115 -27.71 -21.40 22.90
N VAL A 116 -26.46 -21.87 22.86
CA VAL A 116 -25.56 -21.95 24.03
C VAL A 116 -25.04 -20.55 24.37
N TRP A 117 -24.60 -19.80 23.37
CA TRP A 117 -24.13 -18.42 23.56
C TRP A 117 -25.25 -17.45 23.96
N ARG A 118 -26.47 -17.55 23.41
CA ARG A 118 -27.61 -16.73 23.88
C ARG A 118 -28.11 -17.11 25.26
N LYS A 119 -27.73 -18.28 25.79
CA LYS A 119 -28.03 -18.69 27.16
C LYS A 119 -26.92 -18.19 28.10
N LEU A 120 -25.65 -18.40 27.76
CA LEU A 120 -24.49 -17.77 28.44
C LEU A 120 -24.63 -16.24 28.51
N LEU A 121 -24.83 -15.56 27.37
CA LEU A 121 -24.99 -14.10 27.31
C LEU A 121 -26.27 -13.58 28.01
N ARG A 122 -27.34 -14.39 28.11
CA ARG A 122 -28.56 -14.01 28.86
C ARG A 122 -28.43 -14.24 30.36
N ASP A 123 -27.68 -15.25 30.76
CA ASP A 123 -27.37 -15.54 32.16
C ASP A 123 -26.26 -14.59 32.67
N GLU A 124 -25.33 -14.15 31.82
CA GLU A 124 -24.27 -13.15 32.10
C GLU A 124 -24.80 -11.73 32.36
N ALA A 125 -25.90 -11.32 31.71
CA ALA A 125 -26.57 -10.06 32.02
C ALA A 125 -27.22 -10.04 33.43
N ARG A 126 -27.12 -11.15 34.18
CA ARG A 126 -27.62 -11.34 35.54
C ARG A 126 -26.53 -11.79 36.54
N THR A 127 -25.27 -11.39 36.37
CA THR A 127 -24.29 -11.45 37.48
C THR A 127 -24.65 -10.41 38.56
N HIS A 128 -25.67 -10.72 39.36
CA HIS A 128 -25.93 -10.05 40.63
C HIS A 128 -25.36 -10.95 41.73
N GLY A 129 -24.10 -10.75 42.11
CA GLY A 129 -23.53 -11.45 43.28
C GLY A 129 -22.04 -11.31 43.57
N GLY A 130 -21.17 -11.10 42.56
CA GLY A 130 -19.71 -11.03 42.75
C GLY A 130 -19.19 -9.65 43.18
N ARG A 131 -18.01 -9.63 43.81
CA ARG A 131 -17.28 -8.41 44.21
C ARG A 131 -16.66 -7.76 42.98
N ARG A 132 -16.50 -6.43 43.03
CA ARG A 132 -15.81 -5.67 41.99
C ARG A 132 -14.56 -5.04 42.56
N PHE A 133 -13.42 -5.39 41.99
CA PHE A 133 -12.11 -4.83 42.29
C PHE A 133 -11.70 -3.82 41.22
N TYR A 134 -11.02 -2.76 41.60
CA TYR A 134 -10.54 -1.70 40.71
C TYR A 134 -9.02 -1.65 40.74
N VAL A 135 -8.42 -1.40 39.58
CA VAL A 135 -6.98 -1.30 39.39
C VAL A 135 -6.66 -0.01 38.62
N ALA A 136 -5.71 0.78 39.13
CA ALA A 136 -5.28 2.05 38.54
C ALA A 136 -3.78 2.24 38.72
N ALA A 137 -3.08 2.83 37.75
CA ALA A 137 -1.64 3.06 37.83
C ALA A 137 -1.24 3.99 38.99
N CYS A 138 -2.19 4.76 39.54
CA CYS A 138 -1.99 5.57 40.75
C CYS A 138 -2.57 4.93 42.02
N GLY A 139 -2.96 3.65 41.97
CA GLY A 139 -3.56 2.91 43.09
C GLY A 139 -2.56 2.56 44.21
N ASN A 140 -3.02 1.74 45.16
CA ASN A 140 -2.23 1.22 46.27
C ASN A 140 -2.55 -0.27 46.50
N ASP A 141 -1.54 -1.13 46.44
CA ASP A 141 -1.71 -2.58 46.59
C ASP A 141 -2.09 -3.02 48.01
N ASP A 142 -1.86 -2.17 49.01
CA ASP A 142 -2.31 -2.40 50.40
C ASP A 142 -3.80 -2.10 50.63
N ALA A 143 -4.49 -1.51 49.63
CA ALA A 143 -5.91 -1.16 49.72
C ALA A 143 -6.84 -2.36 49.42
N ASP A 144 -8.13 -2.23 49.76
CA ASP A 144 -9.10 -3.31 49.55
C ASP A 144 -9.49 -3.54 48.08
N GLY A 145 -9.23 -2.57 47.19
CA GLY A 145 -9.57 -2.65 45.78
C GLY A 145 -11.05 -2.44 45.47
N LEU A 146 -11.94 -2.24 46.45
CA LEU A 146 -13.40 -2.32 46.26
C LEU A 146 -14.04 -1.04 45.69
N SER A 147 -13.26 0.02 45.48
CA SER A 147 -13.68 1.28 44.85
C SER A 147 -12.57 1.86 43.96
N PRO A 148 -12.88 2.76 43.00
CA PRO A 148 -11.86 3.49 42.25
C PRO A 148 -10.86 4.26 43.13
N GLU A 149 -11.30 4.75 44.29
CA GLU A 149 -10.48 5.49 45.26
C GLU A 149 -9.56 4.57 46.07
N THR A 150 -9.91 3.29 46.20
CA THR A 150 -9.12 2.26 46.89
C THR A 150 -8.54 1.23 45.91
N ALA A 151 -8.38 1.61 44.65
CA ALA A 151 -7.91 0.73 43.59
C ALA A 151 -6.51 0.18 43.86
N TRP A 152 -6.27 -1.07 43.47
CA TRP A 152 -4.94 -1.68 43.43
C TRP A 152 -4.05 -1.01 42.37
N HIS A 153 -2.74 -1.12 42.55
CA HIS A 153 -1.72 -0.53 41.68
C HIS A 153 -1.23 -1.50 40.59
N SER A 154 -0.93 -2.75 40.97
CA SER A 154 -0.13 -3.66 40.13
C SER A 154 -0.87 -4.91 39.67
N LEU A 155 -0.35 -5.54 38.61
CA LEU A 155 -0.79 -6.87 38.17
C LEU A 155 -0.41 -7.96 39.18
N SER A 156 0.72 -7.83 39.88
CA SER A 156 1.10 -8.77 40.96
C SER A 156 0.00 -8.86 42.00
N ARG A 157 -0.53 -7.72 42.45
CA ARG A 157 -1.61 -7.69 43.44
C ARG A 157 -2.90 -8.34 42.93
N VAL A 158 -3.19 -8.20 41.63
CA VAL A 158 -4.34 -8.86 40.99
C VAL A 158 -4.15 -10.38 40.96
N ASN A 159 -2.96 -10.85 40.58
CA ASN A 159 -2.64 -12.28 40.52
C ASN A 159 -2.72 -12.92 41.92
N ASP A 160 -2.24 -12.22 42.96
CA ASP A 160 -2.24 -12.69 44.36
C ASP A 160 -3.61 -12.59 45.06
N ALA A 161 -4.60 -11.93 44.45
CA ALA A 161 -5.89 -11.69 45.10
C ALA A 161 -6.74 -12.97 45.23
N ASP A 162 -7.42 -13.17 46.36
CA ASP A 162 -8.39 -14.24 46.52
C ASP A 162 -9.72 -13.87 45.82
N LEU A 163 -9.81 -14.16 44.51
CA LEU A 163 -10.98 -13.87 43.69
C LEU A 163 -12.03 -14.98 43.84
N GLY A 164 -13.27 -14.57 44.13
CA GLY A 164 -14.42 -15.44 44.20
C GLY A 164 -15.06 -15.63 42.82
N PHE A 165 -15.88 -16.67 42.67
CA PHE A 165 -16.65 -16.88 41.45
C PHE A 165 -17.56 -15.67 41.17
N ALA A 166 -17.66 -15.27 39.90
CA ALA A 166 -18.33 -14.05 39.44
C ALA A 166 -17.68 -12.71 39.85
N ASP A 167 -16.50 -12.69 40.47
CA ASP A 167 -15.79 -11.43 40.76
C ASP A 167 -15.36 -10.73 39.46
N THR A 168 -15.27 -9.41 39.51
CA THR A 168 -14.85 -8.56 38.38
C THR A 168 -13.64 -7.73 38.76
N VAL A 169 -12.59 -7.77 37.95
CA VAL A 169 -11.41 -6.90 38.06
C VAL A 169 -11.48 -5.84 36.96
N CYS A 170 -11.57 -4.58 37.36
CA CYS A 170 -11.74 -3.42 36.49
C CYS A 170 -10.44 -2.61 36.40
N PHE A 171 -9.80 -2.56 35.22
CA PHE A 171 -8.61 -1.76 34.93
C PHE A 171 -8.97 -0.37 34.39
N ARG A 172 -8.32 0.68 34.90
CA ARG A 172 -8.64 2.06 34.54
C ARG A 172 -8.22 2.41 33.11
N ALA A 173 -9.15 2.89 32.31
CA ALA A 173 -8.90 3.42 30.97
C ALA A 173 -7.81 4.52 30.99
N GLY A 174 -6.88 4.46 30.05
CA GLY A 174 -5.76 5.39 29.90
C GLY A 174 -4.48 5.01 30.64
N ASP A 175 -4.55 4.07 31.59
CA ASP A 175 -3.40 3.63 32.37
C ASP A 175 -2.63 2.49 31.68
N VAL A 176 -1.35 2.34 32.05
CA VAL A 176 -0.45 1.26 31.61
C VAL A 176 -0.04 0.44 32.82
N PHE A 177 -0.22 -0.87 32.74
CA PHE A 177 0.14 -1.83 33.77
C PHE A 177 1.26 -2.72 33.26
N ARG A 178 2.40 -2.68 33.94
CA ARG A 178 3.58 -3.50 33.59
C ARG A 178 3.49 -4.87 34.26
N GLY A 179 3.92 -5.90 33.55
CA GLY A 179 3.90 -7.29 34.01
C GLY A 179 2.86 -8.15 33.27
N HIS A 180 2.60 -9.33 33.83
CA HIS A 180 1.78 -10.39 33.24
C HIS A 180 0.53 -10.64 34.08
N LEU A 181 -0.58 -11.01 33.44
CA LEU A 181 -1.79 -11.42 34.13
C LEU A 181 -1.86 -12.94 34.18
N GLU A 182 -1.98 -13.47 35.40
CA GLU A 182 -2.26 -14.87 35.70
C GLU A 182 -3.70 -14.93 36.23
N PRO A 183 -4.67 -15.24 35.36
CA PRO A 183 -6.07 -15.17 35.71
C PRO A 183 -6.47 -16.38 36.58
N GLN A 184 -7.60 -16.26 37.28
CA GLN A 184 -8.15 -17.33 38.11
C GLN A 184 -9.44 -17.86 37.50
N SER A 185 -9.70 -19.15 37.71
CA SER A 185 -10.91 -19.81 37.20
C SER A 185 -12.16 -19.36 37.93
N GLY A 186 -13.22 -19.07 37.18
CA GLY A 186 -14.56 -18.93 37.71
C GLY A 186 -15.21 -20.28 38.02
N SER A 187 -16.54 -20.26 38.16
CA SER A 187 -17.35 -21.49 38.17
C SER A 187 -18.38 -21.44 37.05
N HIS A 188 -19.02 -22.57 36.75
CA HIS A 188 -19.96 -22.67 35.64
C HIS A 188 -21.12 -21.67 35.77
N GLY A 189 -21.18 -20.69 34.86
CA GLY A 189 -22.17 -19.60 34.88
C GLY A 189 -21.84 -18.45 35.85
N GLN A 190 -20.65 -18.47 36.47
CA GLN A 190 -20.13 -17.45 37.38
C GLN A 190 -18.69 -17.10 37.00
N SER A 191 -18.50 -16.61 35.78
CA SER A 191 -17.19 -16.30 35.23
C SER A 191 -16.50 -15.15 35.96
N ILE A 192 -15.19 -15.23 36.17
CA ILE A 192 -14.40 -14.07 36.58
C ILE A 192 -14.22 -13.14 35.38
N VAL A 193 -14.41 -11.85 35.58
CA VAL A 193 -14.40 -10.85 34.50
C VAL A 193 -13.24 -9.88 34.67
N TYR A 194 -12.33 -9.83 33.71
CA TYR A 194 -11.27 -8.82 33.61
C TYR A 194 -11.68 -7.80 32.56
N MET A 195 -11.96 -6.57 32.97
CA MET A 195 -12.52 -5.56 32.07
C MET A 195 -11.95 -4.16 32.30
N SER A 196 -12.30 -3.23 31.42
CA SER A 196 -11.97 -1.81 31.58
C SER A 196 -13.05 -1.01 32.32
N TYR A 197 -12.66 0.07 33.00
CA TYR A 197 -13.57 1.10 33.52
C TYR A 197 -13.05 2.51 33.25
N GLY A 198 -13.94 3.51 33.31
CA GLY A 198 -13.59 4.91 33.05
C GLY A 198 -13.71 5.30 31.57
N LYS A 199 -13.25 6.51 31.23
CA LYS A 199 -13.29 7.06 29.85
C LYS A 199 -11.88 7.18 29.31
N GLY A 200 -11.69 6.90 28.01
CA GLY A 200 -10.41 7.12 27.33
C GLY A 200 -9.94 5.90 26.54
N ARG A 201 -8.62 5.79 26.35
CA ARG A 201 -8.01 4.62 25.70
C ARG A 201 -8.16 3.38 26.59
N LYS A 202 -8.21 2.19 25.98
CA LYS A 202 -8.23 0.93 26.74
C LYS A 202 -7.02 0.87 27.70
N PRO A 203 -7.18 0.31 28.91
CA PRO A 203 -6.05 0.01 29.79
C PRO A 203 -5.06 -0.89 29.06
N VAL A 204 -3.78 -0.57 29.20
CA VAL A 204 -2.70 -1.30 28.53
C VAL A 204 -2.06 -2.29 29.50
N LEU A 205 -1.95 -3.56 29.11
CA LEU A 205 -1.11 -4.56 29.77
C LEU A 205 0.14 -4.74 28.91
N GLU A 206 1.30 -4.41 29.48
CA GLU A 206 2.55 -4.23 28.75
C GLU A 206 3.72 -4.84 29.54
N PRO A 207 4.12 -6.09 29.27
CA PRO A 207 5.19 -6.72 30.01
C PRO A 207 6.59 -6.32 29.56
N SER A 208 6.73 -5.55 28.48
CA SER A 208 8.05 -5.12 28.02
C SER A 208 8.76 -4.26 29.06
N TRP A 209 10.08 -4.24 28.96
CA TRP A 209 10.93 -3.38 29.74
C TRP A 209 11.16 -2.06 29.00
N ASP A 210 10.93 -0.95 29.69
CA ASP A 210 11.26 0.38 29.19
C ASP A 210 12.78 0.59 29.27
N ALA A 211 13.41 0.72 28.10
CA ALA A 211 14.82 1.06 27.91
C ALA A 211 14.98 2.40 27.17
N SER A 212 14.00 3.29 27.32
CA SER A 212 13.98 4.58 26.63
C SER A 212 14.96 5.59 27.24
N SER A 213 15.51 5.32 28.43
CA SER A 213 16.45 6.23 29.07
C SER A 213 17.84 6.13 28.43
N PRO A 214 18.51 7.25 28.08
CA PRO A 214 19.89 7.21 27.60
C PRO A 214 20.86 6.48 28.54
N GLN A 215 20.57 6.49 29.85
CA GLN A 215 21.36 5.84 30.90
C GLN A 215 21.21 4.32 30.91
N ASP A 216 20.18 3.77 30.26
CA ASP A 216 20.02 2.31 30.11
C ASP A 216 21.03 1.72 29.10
N TRP A 217 21.71 2.56 28.31
CA TRP A 217 22.56 2.13 27.20
C TRP A 217 24.02 2.53 27.39
N GLU A 218 24.89 1.53 27.52
CA GLU A 218 26.34 1.66 27.54
C GLU A 218 26.92 1.48 26.13
N LYS A 219 27.86 2.33 25.73
CA LYS A 219 28.57 2.15 24.46
C LYS A 219 29.72 1.17 24.65
N VAL A 220 29.67 0.02 23.96
CA VAL A 220 30.65 -1.07 24.12
C VAL A 220 31.47 -1.35 22.86
N GLY A 221 31.18 -0.66 21.75
CA GLY A 221 31.93 -0.77 20.51
C GLY A 221 31.57 0.34 19.51
N ASP A 222 32.09 0.22 18.28
CA ASP A 222 31.69 1.15 17.22
C ASP A 222 30.24 0.92 16.82
N MET A 223 29.41 1.96 16.98
CA MET A 223 27.95 1.89 16.90
C MET A 223 27.28 0.81 17.77
N LEU A 224 28.00 0.13 18.67
CA LEU A 224 27.45 -0.98 19.45
C LEU A 224 27.11 -0.54 20.87
N TRP A 225 25.85 -0.78 21.26
CA TRP A 225 25.30 -0.39 22.54
C TRP A 225 24.81 -1.61 23.31
N LYS A 226 25.09 -1.66 24.59
CA LYS A 226 24.67 -2.70 25.53
C LYS A 226 23.62 -2.13 26.48
N CYS A 227 22.55 -2.88 26.73
CA CYS A 227 21.56 -2.60 27.77
C CYS A 227 21.47 -3.81 28.70
N GLU A 228 21.84 -3.63 29.97
CA GLU A 228 21.75 -4.64 31.02
C GLU A 228 20.45 -4.48 31.80
N LYS A 229 19.67 -5.56 31.93
CA LYS A 229 18.50 -5.60 32.81
C LYS A 229 18.50 -6.97 33.51
N PRO A 230 18.97 -7.06 34.78
CA PRO A 230 19.41 -8.31 35.41
C PRO A 230 18.31 -9.32 35.79
N SER A 231 17.05 -9.08 35.40
CA SER A 231 15.90 -9.94 35.73
C SER A 231 15.07 -10.35 34.50
N VAL A 232 15.54 -10.04 33.30
CA VAL A 232 14.81 -10.30 32.05
C VAL A 232 15.21 -11.66 31.49
N GLY A 233 14.22 -12.49 31.18
CA GLY A 233 14.40 -13.71 30.40
C GLY A 233 14.80 -13.44 28.95
N GLU A 234 14.61 -14.41 28.07
CA GLU A 234 14.94 -14.23 26.65
C GLU A 234 14.13 -13.09 26.02
N LEU A 235 14.79 -12.17 25.32
CA LEU A 235 14.11 -11.11 24.57
C LEU A 235 13.84 -11.52 23.12
N GLY A 236 12.59 -11.39 22.69
CA GLY A 236 12.18 -11.73 21.32
C GLY A 236 12.04 -10.54 20.39
N ASN A 237 11.76 -9.36 20.93
CA ASN A 237 11.46 -8.18 20.13
C ASN A 237 11.92 -6.88 20.80
N VAL A 238 12.36 -5.91 20.00
CA VAL A 238 12.70 -4.55 20.44
C VAL A 238 11.89 -3.57 19.61
N ILE A 239 10.94 -2.89 20.26
CA ILE A 239 9.96 -2.03 19.61
C ILE A 239 10.36 -0.56 19.77
N LEU A 240 10.46 0.16 18.65
CA LEU A 240 11.00 1.52 18.60
C LEU A 240 9.90 2.57 18.33
N ASN A 241 9.94 3.69 19.06
CA ASN A 241 8.97 4.80 18.96
C ASN A 241 7.51 4.34 19.14
N HIS A 242 7.25 3.47 20.10
CA HIS A 242 5.97 2.79 20.33
C HIS A 242 5.41 2.12 19.07
N GLY A 243 6.29 1.54 18.25
CA GLY A 243 5.95 0.85 17.01
C GLY A 243 5.92 1.74 15.76
N LYS A 244 6.01 3.07 15.88
CA LYS A 244 6.02 3.97 14.70
C LYS A 244 7.23 3.76 13.80
N ARG A 245 8.37 3.35 14.36
CA ARG A 245 9.59 3.03 13.60
C ARG A 245 9.67 1.55 13.20
N GLY A 246 8.77 0.71 13.72
CA GLY A 246 8.85 -0.75 13.64
C GLY A 246 9.76 -1.36 14.70
N CYS A 247 10.14 -2.61 14.48
CA CYS A 247 11.04 -3.36 15.34
C CYS A 247 12.49 -3.33 14.85
N ALA A 248 13.44 -3.43 15.78
CA ALA A 248 14.81 -3.76 15.46
C ALA A 248 14.92 -5.20 14.91
N PHE A 249 15.98 -5.49 14.16
CA PHE A 249 16.20 -6.78 13.53
C PHE A 249 16.94 -7.74 14.48
N LYS A 250 16.29 -8.83 14.92
CA LYS A 250 16.93 -9.81 15.80
C LYS A 250 17.88 -10.71 15.00
N VAL A 251 19.10 -10.89 15.50
CA VAL A 251 20.04 -11.94 15.06
C VAL A 251 20.29 -12.94 16.19
N ASP A 252 20.76 -14.14 15.85
CA ASP A 252 20.87 -15.25 16.81
C ASP A 252 22.10 -15.18 17.72
N SER A 253 23.12 -14.40 17.34
CA SER A 253 24.35 -14.26 18.13
C SER A 253 25.05 -12.90 17.92
N PRO A 254 25.91 -12.46 18.87
CA PRO A 254 26.65 -11.20 18.75
C PRO A 254 27.56 -11.13 17.53
N GLU A 255 28.11 -12.26 17.08
CA GLU A 255 29.00 -12.33 15.91
C GLU A 255 28.27 -11.97 14.61
N LEU A 256 26.94 -12.10 14.59
CA LEU A 256 26.10 -11.72 13.46
C LEU A 256 25.75 -10.22 13.44
N LEU A 257 26.15 -9.46 14.46
CA LEU A 257 26.05 -8.00 14.49
C LEU A 257 27.12 -7.38 13.57
N ASN A 258 26.84 -7.40 12.27
CA ASN A 258 27.73 -6.97 11.18
C ASN A 258 27.76 -5.44 10.94
N GLY A 259 27.55 -4.63 11.99
CA GLY A 259 27.52 -3.16 11.87
C GLY A 259 26.28 -2.59 11.17
N LYS A 260 25.30 -3.42 10.79
CA LYS A 260 24.02 -2.95 10.26
C LYS A 260 23.19 -2.29 11.36
N ASP A 261 22.85 -1.02 11.14
CA ASP A 261 22.06 -0.21 12.07
C ASP A 261 20.73 -0.90 12.42
N LEU A 262 20.38 -0.87 13.70
CA LEU A 262 19.20 -1.48 14.32
C LEU A 262 19.12 -3.01 14.23
N HIS A 263 20.25 -3.68 14.12
CA HIS A 263 20.35 -5.10 14.43
C HIS A 263 20.62 -5.29 15.92
N PHE A 264 19.96 -6.26 16.54
CA PHE A 264 20.17 -6.58 17.95
C PHE A 264 20.27 -8.08 18.21
N CYS A 265 20.95 -8.43 19.29
CA CYS A 265 21.05 -9.78 19.83
C CYS A 265 20.79 -9.75 21.34
N TRP A 266 20.09 -10.76 21.85
CA TRP A 266 20.03 -11.04 23.28
C TRP A 266 21.11 -12.05 23.62
N VAL A 267 21.95 -11.74 24.60
CA VAL A 267 23.02 -12.64 25.06
C VAL A 267 22.66 -13.16 26.44
N ARG A 268 22.38 -14.46 26.52
CA ARG A 268 21.89 -15.11 27.74
C ARG A 268 22.90 -15.02 28.88
N ASP A 269 24.18 -15.30 28.61
CA ASP A 269 25.23 -15.34 29.63
C ASP A 269 25.51 -13.95 30.24
N ASP A 270 25.27 -12.90 29.46
CA ASP A 270 25.43 -11.50 29.90
C ASP A 270 24.13 -10.91 30.47
N ALA A 271 22.99 -11.58 30.31
CA ALA A 271 21.64 -11.04 30.56
C ALA A 271 21.46 -9.62 29.96
N ALA A 272 21.92 -9.43 28.71
CA ALA A 272 22.00 -8.12 28.08
C ALA A 272 21.57 -8.13 26.61
N VAL A 273 21.02 -6.99 26.18
CA VAL A 273 20.78 -6.68 24.76
C VAL A 273 21.99 -5.95 24.20
N TYR A 274 22.50 -6.45 23.09
CA TYR A 274 23.47 -5.74 22.25
C TYR A 274 22.75 -5.25 21.01
N MET A 275 22.81 -3.95 20.73
CA MET A 275 22.19 -3.35 19.56
C MET A 275 23.16 -2.43 18.83
N VAL A 276 23.27 -2.63 17.51
CA VAL A 276 23.94 -1.68 16.63
C VAL A 276 23.03 -0.48 16.45
N SER A 277 23.48 0.71 16.84
CA SER A 277 22.80 1.98 16.61
C SER A 277 23.80 3.10 16.39
N ARG A 278 23.58 3.93 15.36
CA ARG A 278 24.42 5.11 15.06
C ARG A 278 24.61 6.06 16.24
N THR A 279 23.58 6.22 17.07
CA THR A 279 23.61 7.03 18.30
C THR A 279 22.97 6.25 19.44
N ASN A 280 23.15 6.72 20.68
CA ASN A 280 22.57 6.10 21.87
C ASN A 280 21.05 5.86 21.67
N PRO A 281 20.56 4.62 21.79
CA PRO A 281 19.16 4.31 21.49
C PRO A 281 18.15 5.11 22.30
N GLY A 282 18.39 5.31 23.60
CA GLY A 282 17.52 6.12 24.47
C GLY A 282 17.56 7.62 24.16
N LYS A 283 18.57 8.12 23.43
CA LYS A 283 18.54 9.48 22.86
C LYS A 283 17.86 9.53 21.50
N ARG A 284 18.04 8.46 20.72
CA ARG A 284 17.64 8.39 19.31
C ARG A 284 16.14 8.18 19.14
N PHE A 285 15.53 7.42 20.05
CA PHE A 285 14.14 7.01 19.95
C PHE A 285 13.34 7.57 21.11
N ARG A 286 12.09 7.97 20.82
CA ARG A 286 11.12 8.42 21.82
C ARG A 286 10.77 7.31 22.81
N SER A 287 10.78 6.06 22.35
CA SER A 287 10.69 4.91 23.22
C SER A 287 11.49 3.73 22.68
N VAL A 288 12.01 2.91 23.59
CA VAL A 288 12.66 1.64 23.28
C VAL A 288 12.11 0.59 24.24
N GLU A 289 11.29 -0.32 23.73
CA GLU A 289 10.60 -1.34 24.54
C GLU A 289 11.23 -2.72 24.26
N LEU A 290 11.72 -3.38 25.29
CA LEU A 290 12.34 -4.70 25.22
C LEU A 290 11.32 -5.77 25.63
N ALA A 291 10.76 -6.50 24.67
CA ALA A 291 9.73 -7.49 24.92
C ALA A 291 10.32 -8.87 25.26
N GLU A 292 9.92 -9.39 26.41
CA GLU A 292 10.37 -10.65 26.99
C GLU A 292 9.53 -11.85 26.52
N LYS A 293 10.17 -13.03 26.46
CA LYS A 293 9.58 -14.35 26.14
C LYS A 293 8.61 -14.81 27.23
N GLN A 294 7.46 -14.15 27.31
CA GLN A 294 6.37 -14.48 28.21
C GLN A 294 5.03 -14.11 27.55
N HIS A 295 3.95 -14.80 27.91
CA HIS A 295 2.59 -14.47 27.46
C HIS A 295 2.10 -13.23 28.20
N ILE A 296 1.39 -12.30 27.57
CA ILE A 296 0.84 -11.13 28.31
C ILE A 296 -0.22 -11.61 29.31
N ILE A 297 -1.06 -12.56 28.88
CA ILE A 297 -1.96 -13.33 29.73
C ILE A 297 -1.63 -14.81 29.54
N ASP A 298 -1.31 -15.50 30.63
CA ASP A 298 -1.19 -16.96 30.65
C ASP A 298 -2.42 -17.55 31.32
N GLU A 299 -3.30 -18.17 30.55
CA GLU A 299 -4.56 -18.76 31.03
C GLU A 299 -4.51 -20.28 31.11
N THR A 300 -3.32 -20.86 31.25
CA THR A 300 -3.16 -22.32 31.38
C THR A 300 -4.02 -22.89 32.53
N ASP A 301 -4.72 -23.98 32.23
CA ASP A 301 -5.66 -24.70 33.09
C ASP A 301 -6.83 -23.85 33.64
N CYS A 302 -7.08 -22.69 33.02
CA CYS A 302 -8.14 -21.80 33.45
C CYS A 302 -9.50 -22.05 32.75
N HIS A 303 -10.59 -21.72 33.45
CA HIS A 303 -11.93 -21.82 32.89
C HIS A 303 -12.92 -20.80 33.47
N ASP A 304 -14.03 -20.56 32.75
CA ASP A 304 -15.06 -19.58 33.11
C ASP A 304 -14.47 -18.18 33.30
N ILE A 305 -13.88 -17.61 32.25
CA ILE A 305 -13.27 -16.26 32.27
C ILE A 305 -13.79 -15.39 31.14
N VAL A 306 -13.95 -14.09 31.42
CA VAL A 306 -14.25 -13.07 30.42
C VAL A 306 -13.17 -11.99 30.42
N TYR A 307 -12.59 -11.69 29.27
CA TYR A 307 -11.75 -10.51 29.04
C TYR A 307 -12.50 -9.51 28.14
N ASP A 308 -12.67 -8.27 28.60
CA ASP A 308 -13.45 -7.25 27.87
C ASP A 308 -12.78 -5.87 27.86
N GLY A 309 -12.37 -5.43 26.67
CA GLY A 309 -11.93 -4.04 26.48
C GLY A 309 -10.51 -3.73 26.95
N LEU A 310 -9.60 -4.71 26.94
CA LEU A 310 -8.18 -4.54 27.29
C LEU A 310 -7.31 -4.29 26.05
N TRP A 311 -6.14 -3.66 26.22
CA TRP A 311 -5.10 -3.59 25.17
C TRP A 311 -3.83 -4.30 25.65
N LEU A 312 -3.51 -5.43 25.02
CA LEU A 312 -2.31 -6.23 25.26
C LEU A 312 -1.26 -5.87 24.22
N ARG A 313 -0.08 -5.41 24.65
CA ARG A 313 1.02 -5.13 23.70
C ARG A 313 2.41 -5.41 24.25
N TYR A 314 3.35 -5.64 23.34
CA TYR A 314 4.79 -5.82 23.63
C TYR A 314 5.12 -7.07 24.46
N GLY A 315 4.48 -8.21 24.15
CA GLY A 315 4.88 -9.53 24.65
C GLY A 315 5.62 -10.32 23.56
N ALA A 316 6.69 -11.04 23.91
CA ALA A 316 7.47 -11.77 22.90
C ALA A 316 7.17 -13.28 22.80
N ALA A 317 6.21 -13.79 23.57
CA ALA A 317 5.57 -15.09 23.31
C ALA A 317 4.17 -14.89 22.69
N HIS A 318 3.09 -15.03 23.47
CA HIS A 318 1.69 -14.89 23.01
C HIS A 318 1.04 -13.65 23.63
N GLY A 319 0.04 -13.07 22.97
CA GLY A 319 -0.77 -12.02 23.59
C GLY A 319 -1.64 -12.63 24.70
N ILE A 320 -2.42 -13.64 24.33
CA ILE A 320 -3.11 -14.54 25.26
C ILE A 320 -2.70 -15.95 24.86
N GLY A 321 -2.18 -16.74 25.79
CA GLY A 321 -1.80 -18.13 25.58
C GLY A 321 -2.23 -18.98 26.76
N GLY A 322 -2.55 -20.25 26.51
CA GLY A 322 -2.89 -21.17 27.58
C GLY A 322 -3.17 -22.59 27.09
N SER A 323 -2.85 -23.56 27.92
CA SER A 323 -3.15 -24.98 27.69
C SER A 323 -4.35 -25.43 28.53
N GLY A 324 -5.28 -26.23 27.97
CA GLY A 324 -6.30 -26.88 28.79
C GLY A 324 -7.49 -25.99 29.20
N VAL A 325 -7.90 -25.05 28.34
CA VAL A 325 -8.87 -24.00 28.68
C VAL A 325 -10.32 -24.35 28.37
N SER A 326 -11.27 -23.78 29.14
CA SER A 326 -12.70 -23.91 28.79
C SER A 326 -13.61 -22.77 29.23
N ARG A 327 -14.69 -22.51 28.48
CA ARG A 327 -15.68 -21.45 28.83
C ARG A 327 -15.02 -20.07 28.94
N ILE A 328 -14.28 -19.70 27.89
CA ILE A 328 -13.53 -18.44 27.80
C ILE A 328 -14.24 -17.49 26.82
N VAL A 329 -14.36 -16.21 27.19
CA VAL A 329 -14.83 -15.14 26.30
C VAL A 329 -13.76 -14.05 26.23
N ILE A 330 -13.28 -13.75 25.02
CA ILE A 330 -12.37 -12.64 24.76
C ILE A 330 -13.09 -11.67 23.82
N ARG A 331 -13.39 -10.46 24.26
CA ARG A 331 -14.10 -9.51 23.40
C ARG A 331 -13.62 -8.08 23.52
N ASN A 332 -13.79 -7.33 22.43
CA ASN A 332 -13.41 -5.92 22.36
C ASN A 332 -11.95 -5.65 22.77
N CYS A 333 -11.04 -6.63 22.68
CA CYS A 333 -9.64 -6.47 23.08
C CYS A 333 -8.78 -6.01 21.90
N ASP A 334 -7.71 -5.30 22.19
CA ASP A 334 -6.64 -4.99 21.24
C ASP A 334 -5.42 -5.84 21.59
N ILE A 335 -4.79 -6.48 20.61
CA ILE A 335 -3.59 -7.29 20.78
C ILE A 335 -2.58 -6.88 19.72
N SER A 336 -1.37 -6.48 20.12
CA SER A 336 -0.42 -5.92 19.15
C SER A 336 1.05 -6.10 19.48
N TRP A 337 1.91 -6.18 18.45
CA TRP A 337 3.37 -6.27 18.58
C TRP A 337 3.79 -7.50 19.40
N ILE A 338 3.37 -8.66 18.92
CA ILE A 338 3.51 -9.93 19.65
C ILE A 338 4.56 -10.83 18.99
N GLY A 339 5.34 -11.53 19.81
CA GLY A 339 6.21 -12.63 19.37
C GLY A 339 7.65 -12.23 19.04
N GLY A 340 8.38 -13.18 18.45
CA GLY A 340 9.79 -13.03 18.04
C GLY A 340 10.79 -13.72 18.95
N SER A 341 10.33 -14.37 20.02
CA SER A 341 11.18 -15.20 20.84
C SER A 341 11.51 -16.52 20.16
N THR A 342 12.66 -17.08 20.48
CA THR A 342 13.13 -18.37 19.96
C THR A 342 12.39 -19.49 20.68
N LEU A 343 11.68 -20.33 19.92
CA LEU A 343 11.01 -21.53 20.41
C LEU A 343 12.03 -22.65 20.66
N TYR A 344 12.82 -22.98 19.64
CA TYR A 344 13.92 -23.95 19.68
C TYR A 344 14.98 -23.60 18.63
N TYR A 345 16.13 -24.27 18.67
CA TYR A 345 17.17 -24.18 17.64
C TYR A 345 17.12 -25.42 16.75
N ASP A 346 17.21 -25.23 15.43
CA ASP A 346 17.28 -26.35 14.49
C ASP A 346 18.66 -27.04 14.49
N GLU A 347 18.80 -28.15 13.75
CA GLU A 347 20.08 -28.89 13.64
C GLU A 347 21.23 -28.04 13.09
N GLY A 348 20.93 -26.93 12.40
CA GLY A 348 21.90 -25.97 11.90
C GLY A 348 22.22 -24.84 12.87
N GLY A 349 21.70 -24.89 14.10
CA GLY A 349 21.92 -23.86 15.13
C GLY A 349 21.12 -22.58 14.93
N ARG A 350 20.10 -22.56 14.07
CA ARG A 350 19.27 -21.38 13.80
C ARG A 350 18.07 -21.33 14.74
N GLY A 351 17.77 -20.14 15.26
CA GLY A 351 16.62 -19.93 16.13
C GLY A 351 15.29 -19.97 15.36
N VAL A 352 14.48 -21.01 15.57
CA VAL A 352 13.08 -21.02 15.12
C VAL A 352 12.27 -20.19 16.09
N ARG A 353 11.59 -19.16 15.59
CA ARG A 353 10.87 -18.17 16.42
C ARG A 353 9.36 -18.32 16.33
N TYR A 354 8.66 -17.93 17.38
CA TYR A 354 7.20 -18.04 17.50
C TYR A 354 6.56 -16.77 18.07
N GLY A 355 5.23 -16.71 17.99
CA GLY A 355 4.43 -15.77 18.76
C GLY A 355 3.13 -15.37 18.09
N ASN A 356 2.05 -15.81 18.72
CA ASN A 356 0.65 -15.68 18.28
C ASN A 356 -0.09 -14.59 19.05
N GLY A 357 -1.04 -13.92 18.40
CA GLY A 357 -1.91 -12.96 19.09
C GLY A 357 -2.73 -13.62 20.19
N ILE A 358 -3.53 -14.63 19.84
CA ILE A 358 -4.29 -15.48 20.76
C ILE A 358 -4.06 -16.95 20.39
N GLU A 359 -3.66 -17.76 21.36
CA GLU A 359 -3.41 -19.19 21.21
C GLU A 359 -4.20 -19.98 22.27
N PHE A 360 -4.86 -21.05 21.81
CA PHE A 360 -5.31 -22.13 22.68
C PHE A 360 -4.54 -23.42 22.39
N TRP A 361 -3.68 -23.83 23.32
CA TRP A 361 -2.90 -25.07 23.25
C TRP A 361 -3.66 -26.24 23.89
N SER A 362 -3.42 -27.47 23.42
CA SER A 362 -4.02 -28.69 24.01
C SER A 362 -5.56 -28.73 23.91
N ALA A 363 -6.24 -29.29 24.93
CA ALA A 363 -7.68 -29.32 25.04
C ALA A 363 -8.24 -27.89 25.21
N ALA A 364 -9.23 -27.54 24.38
CA ALA A 364 -9.84 -26.22 24.40
C ALA A 364 -11.34 -26.35 24.07
N GLN A 365 -12.23 -25.85 24.93
CA GLN A 365 -13.66 -26.02 24.69
C GLN A 365 -14.55 -24.84 25.11
N ASP A 366 -15.61 -24.59 24.33
CA ASP A 366 -16.64 -23.59 24.62
C ASP A 366 -16.05 -22.17 24.71
N ILE A 367 -15.47 -21.68 23.61
CA ILE A 367 -14.72 -20.41 23.57
C ILE A 367 -15.31 -19.44 22.54
N LEU A 368 -15.40 -18.17 22.90
CA LEU A 368 -15.80 -17.07 22.00
C LEU A 368 -14.76 -15.96 22.00
N VAL A 369 -14.22 -15.66 20.83
CA VAL A 369 -13.34 -14.51 20.59
C VAL A 369 -14.00 -13.57 19.59
N GLU A 370 -14.41 -12.37 20.03
CA GLU A 370 -15.16 -11.46 19.16
C GLU A 370 -14.83 -9.97 19.24
N ASN A 371 -14.95 -9.29 18.09
CA ASN A 371 -14.75 -7.85 17.97
C ASN A 371 -13.37 -7.37 18.47
N CYS A 372 -12.36 -8.23 18.45
CA CYS A 372 -10.99 -7.90 18.81
C CYS A 372 -10.25 -7.28 17.62
N ARG A 373 -9.20 -6.51 17.91
CA ARG A 373 -8.23 -6.01 16.92
C ARG A 373 -6.88 -6.65 17.18
N VAL A 374 -6.33 -7.36 16.20
CA VAL A 374 -5.07 -8.10 16.35
C VAL A 374 -4.10 -7.70 15.22
N TRP A 375 -2.89 -7.22 15.56
CA TRP A 375 -1.94 -6.80 14.53
C TRP A 375 -0.46 -6.88 14.91
N GLU A 376 0.41 -6.93 13.89
CA GLU A 376 1.87 -6.97 14.08
C GLU A 376 2.31 -8.16 14.96
N CYS A 377 1.74 -9.34 14.69
CA CYS A 377 2.13 -10.59 15.32
C CYS A 377 3.19 -11.30 14.47
N TRP A 378 4.17 -11.92 15.15
CA TRP A 378 5.23 -12.69 14.51
C TRP A 378 4.67 -13.83 13.66
N ASP A 379 3.67 -14.56 14.16
CA ASP A 379 3.11 -15.78 13.56
C ASP A 379 1.61 -15.62 13.22
N ALA A 380 0.71 -16.36 13.87
CA ALA A 380 -0.71 -16.22 13.66
C ALA A 380 -1.33 -15.12 14.53
N ALA A 381 -2.33 -14.43 14.00
CA ALA A 381 -3.17 -13.57 14.84
C ALA A 381 -4.00 -14.40 15.82
N LEU A 382 -4.62 -15.48 15.32
CA LEU A 382 -5.51 -16.36 16.06
C LEU A 382 -5.15 -17.81 15.72
N THR A 383 -5.06 -18.67 16.73
CA THR A 383 -4.78 -20.10 16.54
C THR A 383 -5.34 -20.95 17.67
N ASN A 384 -5.68 -22.19 17.35
CA ASN A 384 -5.86 -23.25 18.32
C ASN A 384 -5.15 -24.50 17.79
N GLN A 385 -4.25 -25.06 18.61
CA GLN A 385 -3.26 -26.02 18.14
C GLN A 385 -2.90 -27.05 19.23
N SER A 386 -2.47 -28.25 18.81
CA SER A 386 -2.03 -29.30 19.74
C SER A 386 -1.31 -30.43 19.00
N ASN A 387 -0.33 -31.05 19.67
CA ASN A 387 0.30 -32.32 19.25
C ASN A 387 0.05 -33.47 20.25
N ILE A 388 -0.91 -33.32 21.18
CA ILE A 388 -1.13 -34.26 22.29
C ILE A 388 -2.22 -35.29 21.93
N ASP A 389 -1.95 -36.55 22.24
CA ASP A 389 -2.88 -37.67 22.02
C ASP A 389 -4.21 -37.49 22.80
N GLY A 390 -5.32 -37.91 22.19
CA GLY A 390 -6.65 -37.97 22.82
C GLY A 390 -7.31 -36.63 23.15
N VAL A 391 -6.66 -35.49 22.89
CA VAL A 391 -7.20 -34.17 23.22
C VAL A 391 -8.36 -33.77 22.32
N VAL A 392 -9.30 -33.01 22.89
CA VAL A 392 -10.49 -32.53 22.20
C VAL A 392 -10.47 -31.01 22.12
N GLN A 393 -10.61 -30.47 20.91
CA GLN A 393 -10.89 -29.05 20.69
C GLN A 393 -12.32 -28.91 20.16
N LYS A 394 -13.18 -28.18 20.88
CA LYS A 394 -14.60 -28.08 20.47
C LYS A 394 -15.30 -26.77 20.80
N ASN A 395 -16.28 -26.40 19.97
CA ASN A 395 -17.13 -25.22 20.18
C ASN A 395 -16.32 -23.92 20.35
N ILE A 396 -15.40 -23.65 19.42
CA ILE A 396 -14.55 -22.44 19.43
C ILE A 396 -15.03 -21.52 18.32
N THR A 397 -15.33 -20.26 18.64
CA THR A 397 -15.82 -19.27 17.67
C THR A 397 -14.93 -18.03 17.64
N TRP A 398 -14.46 -17.66 16.45
CA TRP A 398 -13.70 -16.44 16.15
C TRP A 398 -14.57 -15.53 15.28
N ARG A 399 -15.14 -14.46 15.85
CA ARG A 399 -16.17 -13.63 15.18
C ARG A 399 -15.85 -12.15 15.09
N GLY A 400 -15.99 -11.56 13.90
CA GLY A 400 -16.04 -10.09 13.75
C GLY A 400 -14.73 -9.38 14.14
N ASN A 401 -13.62 -10.10 14.17
CA ASN A 401 -12.31 -9.57 14.53
C ASN A 401 -11.70 -8.80 13.35
N LYS A 402 -10.86 -7.81 13.65
CA LYS A 402 -10.07 -7.07 12.67
C LYS A 402 -8.60 -7.46 12.80
N ILE A 403 -8.03 -8.02 11.74
CA ILE A 403 -6.70 -8.63 11.77
C ILE A 403 -5.86 -7.99 10.68
N TRP A 404 -4.65 -7.52 11.00
CA TRP A 404 -3.74 -7.03 9.96
C TRP A 404 -2.25 -7.17 10.28
N ASN A 405 -1.42 -7.25 9.25
CA ASN A 405 0.04 -7.27 9.38
C ASN A 405 0.55 -8.41 10.30
N CYS A 406 -0.08 -9.58 10.25
CA CYS A 406 0.43 -10.82 10.85
C CYS A 406 0.95 -11.74 9.75
N GLU A 407 1.74 -12.77 10.08
CA GLU A 407 2.12 -13.76 9.08
C GLU A 407 0.88 -14.57 8.65
N TYR A 408 0.11 -15.03 9.64
CA TYR A 408 -1.18 -15.70 9.43
C TYR A 408 -2.34 -14.94 10.06
N SER A 409 -3.48 -14.86 9.38
CA SER A 409 -4.70 -14.34 10.02
C SER A 409 -5.35 -15.38 10.92
N TYR A 410 -5.37 -16.63 10.46
CA TYR A 410 -5.78 -17.77 11.26
C TYR A 410 -4.94 -18.98 10.88
N GLU A 411 -4.44 -19.67 11.90
CA GLU A 411 -3.71 -20.91 11.78
C GLU A 411 -4.44 -22.00 12.55
N TYR A 412 -4.42 -23.22 12.01
CA TYR A 412 -4.90 -24.37 12.74
C TYR A 412 -4.13 -25.63 12.34
N TRP A 413 -3.81 -26.44 13.35
CA TRP A 413 -3.36 -27.81 13.19
C TRP A 413 -3.58 -28.59 14.49
N GLN A 414 -3.87 -29.88 14.37
CA GLN A 414 -3.96 -30.77 15.51
C GLN A 414 -3.42 -32.15 15.16
N GLN A 415 -2.42 -32.58 15.90
CA GLN A 415 -1.71 -33.85 15.74
C GLN A 415 -1.82 -34.64 17.05
N GLY A 416 -1.83 -35.96 16.97
CA GLY A 416 -1.99 -36.85 18.12
C GLY A 416 -3.00 -37.97 17.85
N ASP A 417 -2.71 -39.15 18.38
CA ASP A 417 -3.54 -40.33 18.23
C ASP A 417 -4.85 -40.17 18.99
N GLY A 418 -5.98 -40.39 18.33
CA GLY A 418 -7.31 -40.25 18.93
C GLY A 418 -7.76 -38.81 19.24
N ALA A 419 -7.03 -37.81 18.74
CA ALA A 419 -7.41 -36.40 18.83
C ALA A 419 -8.72 -36.10 18.08
N ARG A 420 -9.51 -35.14 18.58
CA ARG A 420 -10.81 -34.77 17.98
C ARG A 420 -11.03 -33.26 17.91
N THR A 421 -11.64 -32.83 16.81
CA THR A 421 -12.00 -31.42 16.55
C THR A 421 -13.47 -31.32 16.21
N ARG A 422 -14.23 -30.47 16.92
CA ARG A 422 -15.69 -30.34 16.75
C ARG A 422 -16.15 -28.88 16.74
N ASN A 423 -16.93 -28.46 15.75
CA ASN A 423 -17.63 -27.16 15.79
C ASN A 423 -16.70 -25.95 15.99
N ILE A 424 -15.76 -25.76 15.06
CA ILE A 424 -14.90 -24.57 15.03
C ILE A 424 -15.49 -23.58 14.02
N LEU A 425 -15.67 -22.32 14.40
CA LEU A 425 -16.29 -21.30 13.55
C LEU A 425 -15.41 -20.06 13.45
N PHE A 426 -14.93 -19.74 12.24
CA PHE A 426 -14.21 -18.51 11.94
C PHE A 426 -15.11 -17.63 11.05
N GLU A 427 -15.79 -16.64 11.62
CA GLU A 427 -16.84 -15.90 10.91
C GLU A 427 -16.76 -14.36 10.94
N GLY A 428 -17.09 -13.72 9.82
CA GLY A 428 -17.28 -12.26 9.76
C GLY A 428 -16.02 -11.42 10.05
N ASN A 429 -14.83 -12.02 10.02
CA ASN A 429 -13.57 -11.34 10.32
C ASN A 429 -13.09 -10.50 9.12
N ASP A 430 -12.39 -9.39 9.39
CA ASP A 430 -11.74 -8.52 8.40
C ASP A 430 -10.22 -8.67 8.51
N CYS A 431 -9.65 -9.48 7.62
CA CYS A 431 -8.27 -9.91 7.62
C CYS A 431 -7.50 -9.22 6.48
N ARG A 432 -6.44 -8.48 6.79
CA ARG A 432 -5.69 -7.68 5.81
C ARG A 432 -4.18 -7.85 5.87
N ASN A 433 -3.53 -7.78 4.72
CA ASN A 433 -2.07 -7.68 4.61
C ASN A 433 -1.31 -8.81 5.34
N ALA A 434 -1.67 -10.07 5.10
CA ALA A 434 -0.89 -11.19 5.61
C ALA A 434 0.55 -11.14 5.04
N GLY A 435 1.56 -11.22 5.90
CA GLY A 435 2.98 -11.10 5.53
C GLY A 435 3.53 -9.68 5.40
N TYR A 436 2.76 -8.66 5.76
CA TYR A 436 3.24 -7.26 5.71
C TYR A 436 3.72 -6.73 7.06
N GLY A 437 3.62 -7.54 8.13
CA GLY A 437 4.11 -7.19 9.46
C GLY A 437 5.63 -7.27 9.60
N TRP A 438 6.11 -6.75 10.74
CA TRP A 438 7.54 -6.69 11.06
C TRP A 438 8.26 -8.05 11.00
N GLY A 439 7.58 -9.14 11.39
CA GLY A 439 8.16 -10.48 11.46
C GLY A 439 8.53 -11.06 10.09
N HIS A 440 7.76 -10.76 9.04
CA HIS A 440 7.91 -11.39 7.72
C HIS A 440 9.30 -11.20 7.11
N LYS A 441 9.89 -10.01 7.26
CA LYS A 441 11.23 -9.70 6.74
C LYS A 441 12.37 -10.32 7.55
N GLN A 442 12.09 -10.74 8.80
CA GLN A 442 13.09 -11.34 9.68
C GLN A 442 13.01 -12.87 9.70
N ARG A 443 11.97 -13.45 9.10
CA ARG A 443 11.84 -14.90 8.92
C ARG A 443 12.79 -15.37 7.83
N TRP A 444 13.42 -16.52 8.06
CA TRP A 444 14.24 -17.19 7.04
C TRP A 444 13.36 -17.92 6.00
N ASN A 445 12.13 -18.26 6.37
CA ASN A 445 11.12 -18.92 5.53
C ASN A 445 9.80 -18.12 5.48
N PRO A 446 9.77 -16.92 4.86
CA PRO A 446 8.53 -16.15 4.75
C PRO A 446 7.45 -16.95 4.02
N ASN A 447 6.29 -17.14 4.65
CA ASN A 447 5.26 -18.11 4.24
C ASN A 447 3.81 -17.59 4.37
N ALA A 448 3.61 -16.28 4.27
CA ALA A 448 2.36 -15.61 4.61
C ALA A 448 1.08 -16.18 3.95
N ALA A 449 0.04 -16.36 4.76
CA ALA A 449 -1.29 -16.79 4.32
C ALA A 449 -2.37 -16.14 5.19
N HIS A 450 -3.58 -15.88 4.67
CA HIS A 450 -4.67 -15.54 5.60
C HIS A 450 -5.10 -16.76 6.40
N LEU A 451 -5.31 -17.89 5.71
CA LEU A 451 -5.68 -19.16 6.33
C LEU A 451 -4.54 -20.18 6.17
N MET A 452 -4.02 -20.68 7.28
CA MET A 452 -2.95 -21.69 7.31
C MET A 452 -3.45 -22.97 7.99
N PHE A 453 -3.74 -24.00 7.20
CA PHE A 453 -4.24 -25.29 7.69
C PHE A 453 -3.22 -26.40 7.39
N TYR A 454 -2.39 -26.76 8.37
CA TYR A 454 -1.42 -27.86 8.24
C TYR A 454 -2.09 -29.24 8.35
N ASP A 455 -1.37 -30.31 8.00
CA ASP A 455 -1.89 -31.68 8.17
C ASP A 455 -2.33 -31.95 9.62
N THR A 456 -3.53 -32.52 9.74
CA THR A 456 -4.14 -32.90 11.01
C THR A 456 -4.43 -34.39 11.02
N THR A 457 -4.14 -35.05 12.15
CA THR A 457 -4.52 -36.46 12.41
C THR A 457 -5.82 -36.55 13.22
N ALA A 458 -6.37 -35.41 13.64
CA ALA A 458 -7.57 -35.37 14.46
C ALA A 458 -8.80 -35.74 13.62
N ASP A 459 -9.68 -36.56 14.20
CA ASP A 459 -11.02 -36.76 13.69
C ASP A 459 -11.75 -35.40 13.76
N THR A 460 -12.00 -34.78 12.61
CA THR A 460 -12.45 -33.38 12.50
C THR A 460 -13.84 -33.30 11.88
N ASP A 461 -14.76 -32.63 12.58
CA ASP A 461 -16.15 -32.42 12.12
C ASP A 461 -16.63 -31.01 12.52
N GLY A 462 -17.41 -30.36 11.65
CA GLY A 462 -17.96 -29.04 11.92
C GLY A 462 -16.95 -27.89 11.93
N PHE A 463 -15.89 -27.92 11.11
CA PHE A 463 -14.99 -26.77 10.94
C PHE A 463 -15.52 -25.83 9.86
N VAL A 464 -15.89 -24.60 10.22
CA VAL A 464 -16.58 -23.64 9.34
C VAL A 464 -15.84 -22.31 9.30
N VAL A 465 -15.56 -21.83 8.10
CA VAL A 465 -15.01 -20.49 7.83
C VAL A 465 -16.05 -19.74 7.00
N LYS A 466 -16.65 -18.67 7.53
CA LYS A 466 -17.80 -18.02 6.89
C LYS A 466 -17.80 -16.50 6.87
N GLY A 467 -18.16 -15.88 5.74
CA GLY A 467 -18.48 -14.45 5.71
C GLY A 467 -17.29 -13.52 6.01
N ASN A 468 -16.06 -14.02 5.92
CA ASN A 468 -14.86 -13.24 6.22
C ASN A 468 -14.43 -12.41 5.00
N ARG A 469 -13.66 -11.35 5.24
CA ARG A 469 -12.98 -10.57 4.20
C ARG A 469 -11.47 -10.79 4.32
N PHE A 470 -10.87 -11.32 3.26
CA PHE A 470 -9.44 -11.56 3.15
C PHE A 470 -8.86 -10.65 2.08
N ILE A 471 -8.03 -9.68 2.48
CA ILE A 471 -7.54 -8.62 1.61
C ILE A 471 -6.01 -8.60 1.66
N ARG A 472 -5.35 -8.89 0.54
CA ARG A 472 -3.89 -8.89 0.36
C ARG A 472 -3.13 -9.86 1.26
N SER A 473 -2.40 -10.77 0.62
CA SER A 473 -1.38 -11.62 1.24
C SER A 473 -0.12 -11.61 0.38
N LYS A 474 1.06 -11.76 0.98
CA LYS A 474 2.33 -11.81 0.23
C LYS A 474 2.54 -13.13 -0.52
N ASN A 475 2.22 -14.28 0.09
CA ASN A 475 2.49 -15.57 -0.55
C ASN A 475 1.22 -16.26 -1.05
N CYS A 476 0.14 -16.33 -0.28
CA CYS A 476 -1.11 -16.93 -0.77
C CYS A 476 -2.31 -16.52 0.08
N GLY A 477 -3.53 -16.65 -0.44
CA GLY A 477 -4.74 -16.43 0.37
C GLY A 477 -4.91 -17.52 1.45
N MET A 478 -4.77 -18.78 1.05
CA MET A 478 -4.98 -19.95 1.90
C MET A 478 -3.98 -21.04 1.55
N ARG A 479 -3.50 -21.76 2.57
CA ARG A 479 -2.83 -23.04 2.41
C ARG A 479 -3.63 -24.13 3.09
N LEU A 480 -3.88 -25.20 2.34
CA LEU A 480 -4.64 -26.35 2.78
C LEU A 480 -3.82 -27.61 2.49
N PHE A 481 -3.47 -28.36 3.53
CA PHE A 481 -2.83 -29.66 3.40
C PHE A 481 -3.89 -30.78 3.29
N ASN A 482 -3.48 -32.02 2.97
CA ASN A 482 -4.39 -33.01 2.36
C ASN A 482 -5.54 -33.49 3.28
N ALA A 483 -5.40 -33.37 4.60
CA ALA A 483 -6.37 -33.87 5.57
C ALA A 483 -7.71 -33.10 5.66
N TRP A 484 -7.86 -31.98 4.94
CA TRP A 484 -8.92 -30.99 5.19
C TRP A 484 -10.14 -31.04 4.26
N TYR A 485 -10.07 -31.78 3.15
CA TYR A 485 -11.07 -31.69 2.09
C TYR A 485 -12.49 -32.08 2.54
N ASP A 486 -12.61 -33.06 3.43
CA ASP A 486 -13.91 -33.56 3.89
C ASP A 486 -14.45 -32.86 5.14
N SER A 487 -13.57 -32.16 5.88
CA SER A 487 -13.84 -31.66 7.23
C SER A 487 -13.95 -30.13 7.33
N LEU A 488 -13.53 -29.39 6.30
CA LEU A 488 -13.62 -27.92 6.22
C LEU A 488 -14.80 -27.45 5.38
N THR A 489 -15.63 -26.59 5.97
CA THR A 489 -16.70 -25.85 5.28
C THR A 489 -16.28 -24.40 5.09
N MET A 490 -16.31 -23.91 3.86
CA MET A 490 -16.01 -22.52 3.51
C MET A 490 -17.25 -21.89 2.87
N GLU A 491 -17.79 -20.81 3.43
CA GLU A 491 -19.03 -20.17 2.98
C GLU A 491 -18.94 -18.64 2.91
N ASP A 492 -19.39 -18.01 1.83
CA ASP A 492 -19.53 -16.55 1.72
C ASP A 492 -18.27 -15.72 2.07
N ASN A 493 -17.07 -16.29 1.91
CA ASN A 493 -15.83 -15.56 2.16
C ASN A 493 -15.45 -14.73 0.94
N LEU A 494 -15.10 -13.47 1.20
CA LEU A 494 -14.65 -12.50 0.20
C LEU A 494 -13.13 -12.48 0.16
N TRP A 495 -12.56 -12.74 -1.02
CA TRP A 495 -11.12 -12.68 -1.25
C TRP A 495 -10.79 -11.54 -2.23
N ARG A 496 -9.84 -10.68 -1.84
CA ARG A 496 -9.23 -9.64 -2.68
C ARG A 496 -7.71 -9.78 -2.58
N ILE A 497 -7.14 -10.53 -3.51
CA ILE A 497 -5.68 -10.74 -3.62
C ILE A 497 -5.21 -9.85 -4.79
N PRO A 498 -4.09 -9.11 -4.65
CA PRO A 498 -3.54 -8.34 -5.76
C PRO A 498 -3.41 -9.21 -7.02
N TRP A 499 -3.74 -8.64 -8.20
CA TRP A 499 -3.57 -9.26 -9.52
C TRP A 499 -4.57 -10.38 -9.89
N HIS A 500 -5.62 -10.60 -9.11
CA HIS A 500 -6.71 -11.54 -9.43
C HIS A 500 -8.10 -10.92 -9.18
N PRO A 501 -9.16 -11.39 -9.88
CA PRO A 501 -10.53 -10.93 -9.63
C PRO A 501 -11.00 -11.22 -8.21
N LEU A 502 -12.02 -10.46 -7.78
CA LEU A 502 -12.73 -10.66 -6.51
C LEU A 502 -13.37 -12.05 -6.49
N CYS A 503 -12.89 -12.95 -5.62
CA CYS A 503 -13.44 -14.31 -5.53
C CYS A 503 -14.39 -14.42 -4.32
N ARG A 504 -15.61 -14.91 -4.55
CA ARG A 504 -16.58 -15.26 -3.50
C ARG A 504 -16.78 -16.78 -3.52
N TYR A 505 -16.46 -17.45 -2.41
CA TYR A 505 -16.51 -18.91 -2.31
C TYR A 505 -17.82 -19.37 -1.67
N HIS A 506 -18.61 -20.22 -2.35
CA HIS A 506 -19.97 -20.55 -1.95
C HIS A 506 -20.20 -22.01 -1.45
N ALA A 507 -19.28 -22.98 -1.61
CA ALA A 507 -19.45 -24.36 -1.09
C ALA A 507 -18.16 -25.22 -1.02
N ARG A 508 -18.20 -26.33 -0.24
CA ARG A 508 -17.10 -27.24 0.19
C ARG A 508 -15.93 -27.50 -0.79
N PRO A 509 -14.68 -27.65 -0.29
CA PRO A 509 -13.51 -27.93 -1.12
C PRO A 509 -13.45 -29.38 -1.62
N THR A 510 -13.74 -29.61 -2.91
CA THR A 510 -13.49 -30.92 -3.56
C THR A 510 -12.03 -31.00 -4.04
N SER A 511 -11.21 -31.79 -3.33
CA SER A 511 -9.84 -32.27 -3.61
C SER A 511 -8.84 -31.38 -4.39
N GLY A 512 -7.69 -31.08 -3.78
CA GLY A 512 -6.46 -30.64 -4.46
C GLY A 512 -6.14 -29.14 -4.43
N LEU A 513 -6.76 -28.34 -3.54
CA LEU A 513 -6.57 -26.88 -3.48
C LEU A 513 -5.25 -26.47 -2.82
N VAL A 514 -4.22 -26.26 -3.64
CA VAL A 514 -3.06 -25.43 -3.30
C VAL A 514 -3.04 -24.24 -4.26
N TYR A 515 -3.31 -23.02 -3.78
CA TYR A 515 -3.08 -21.80 -4.57
C TYR A 515 -1.57 -21.53 -4.60
N LYS A 516 -0.87 -22.11 -5.58
CA LYS A 516 0.57 -21.90 -5.83
C LYS A 516 0.73 -20.96 -7.02
N TYR A 517 1.63 -19.98 -6.89
CA TYR A 517 2.17 -19.24 -8.04
C TYR A 517 2.94 -20.22 -8.94
N PRO A 518 2.81 -20.17 -10.28
CA PRO A 518 3.50 -21.09 -11.16
C PRO A 518 4.97 -20.67 -11.39
N ASP A 519 5.90 -21.60 -11.13
CA ASP A 519 7.29 -21.57 -11.60
C ASP A 519 7.50 -22.61 -12.73
N ARG A 520 7.97 -22.14 -13.90
CA ARG A 520 8.71 -22.79 -15.03
C ARG A 520 8.10 -23.95 -15.88
N LEU A 521 7.88 -23.62 -17.16
CA LEU A 521 8.02 -24.29 -18.50
C LEU A 521 8.27 -25.82 -18.63
N ASP A 522 7.49 -26.49 -19.51
CA ASP A 522 7.99 -27.06 -20.80
C ASP A 522 6.90 -27.63 -21.79
N ARG A 523 6.97 -27.16 -23.04
CA ARG A 523 6.59 -27.64 -24.42
C ARG A 523 5.35 -28.53 -24.78
N ALA A 524 4.61 -28.04 -25.80
CA ALA A 524 4.20 -28.65 -27.11
C ALA A 524 2.71 -29.01 -27.45
N HIS A 525 2.17 -28.20 -28.39
CA HIS A 525 1.37 -28.46 -29.62
C HIS A 525 -0.12 -28.95 -29.68
N SER A 526 -0.89 -28.11 -30.44
CA SER A 526 -1.80 -28.35 -31.61
C SER A 526 -3.31 -28.63 -31.47
N ASP A 527 -4.10 -27.64 -31.94
CA ASP A 527 -5.25 -27.69 -32.89
C ASP A 527 -6.74 -27.74 -32.42
N SER A 528 -7.41 -26.59 -32.69
CA SER A 528 -8.64 -26.32 -33.48
C SER A 528 -10.09 -26.38 -32.90
N ARG A 529 -10.80 -25.24 -33.09
CA ARG A 529 -12.25 -24.97 -33.45
C ARG A 529 -13.37 -25.34 -32.44
N GLU A 530 -14.53 -24.69 -32.29
CA GLU A 530 -15.31 -23.60 -32.94
C GLU A 530 -16.51 -23.18 -32.00
N GLU A 531 -16.86 -21.88 -31.99
CA GLU A 531 -18.19 -21.19 -31.84
C GLU A 531 -19.25 -21.38 -30.69
N ILE A 532 -19.56 -20.22 -30.03
CA ILE A 532 -20.87 -19.51 -29.87
C ILE A 532 -21.76 -19.62 -28.57
N GLU A 533 -21.93 -18.44 -27.95
CA GLU A 533 -23.09 -17.80 -27.24
C GLU A 533 -23.51 -18.04 -25.76
N SER A 534 -23.56 -16.88 -25.07
CA SER A 534 -24.58 -16.38 -24.12
C SER A 534 -24.21 -16.27 -22.62
N GLN A 535 -24.64 -15.14 -22.05
CA GLN A 535 -24.29 -14.57 -20.74
C GLN A 535 -24.72 -15.44 -19.56
N THR A 536 -23.79 -15.80 -18.67
CA THR A 536 -24.09 -16.20 -17.27
C THR A 536 -22.92 -15.96 -16.33
N VAL A 537 -23.25 -15.65 -15.07
CA VAL A 537 -22.36 -15.63 -13.91
C VAL A 537 -21.79 -17.04 -13.74
N GLU A 538 -20.47 -17.23 -13.93
CA GLU A 538 -19.87 -18.58 -13.84
C GLU A 538 -19.19 -18.87 -12.49
N GLU A 539 -19.49 -20.07 -11.97
CA GLU A 539 -18.76 -20.75 -10.90
C GLU A 539 -17.40 -21.27 -11.40
N PRO A 540 -16.32 -21.26 -10.60
CA PRO A 540 -15.04 -21.87 -11.01
C PRO A 540 -15.11 -23.41 -10.99
N ARG A 541 -14.84 -24.05 -12.13
CA ARG A 541 -14.64 -25.51 -12.24
C ARG A 541 -13.27 -25.94 -11.71
N VAL A 542 -13.26 -27.11 -11.05
CA VAL A 542 -12.13 -27.76 -10.37
C VAL A 542 -11.39 -28.72 -11.32
N PHE A 543 -10.05 -28.77 -11.28
CA PHE A 543 -9.25 -29.79 -11.96
C PHE A 543 -8.45 -30.65 -10.95
N GLY A 544 -8.60 -31.98 -11.05
CA GLY A 544 -7.83 -32.99 -10.31
C GLY A 544 -6.71 -33.66 -11.13
N PRO A 545 -5.89 -34.53 -10.52
CA PRO A 545 -4.65 -35.02 -11.13
C PRO A 545 -4.90 -36.26 -12.00
N GLY A 546 -4.68 -36.14 -13.30
CA GLY A 546 -4.60 -37.26 -14.22
C GLY A 546 -5.46 -37.10 -15.47
N ARG A 547 -4.78 -36.88 -16.60
CA ARG A 547 -5.26 -36.70 -17.99
C ARG A 547 -5.49 -35.23 -18.42
N ARG A 548 -4.49 -34.76 -19.19
CA ARG A 548 -4.58 -33.99 -20.44
C ARG A 548 -5.98 -33.41 -20.76
N ASP A 549 -6.16 -32.12 -20.55
CA ASP A 549 -6.38 -31.12 -21.61
C ASP A 549 -6.44 -29.71 -20.98
N MET A 550 -5.46 -28.85 -21.24
CA MET A 550 -5.46 -27.44 -20.82
C MET A 550 -5.85 -26.58 -22.02
N ARG A 551 -7.15 -26.30 -22.19
CA ARG A 551 -7.61 -25.34 -23.22
C ARG A 551 -8.70 -24.33 -22.84
N SER A 552 -9.32 -24.33 -21.65
CA SER A 552 -10.54 -23.50 -21.49
C SER A 552 -10.72 -22.78 -20.15
N PHE A 553 -9.79 -21.90 -19.75
CA PHE A 553 -10.05 -20.91 -18.68
C PHE A 553 -9.48 -19.50 -18.95
N ASN A 554 -8.90 -19.27 -20.13
CA ASN A 554 -8.44 -17.96 -20.59
C ASN A 554 -9.55 -17.07 -21.18
N GLU A 555 -10.80 -17.54 -21.24
CA GLU A 555 -11.81 -16.93 -22.13
C GLU A 555 -12.76 -15.91 -21.48
N MET A 556 -12.80 -15.72 -20.15
CA MET A 556 -13.90 -14.92 -19.53
C MET A 556 -13.55 -13.56 -18.90
N PHE A 557 -12.29 -13.14 -18.80
CA PHE A 557 -11.96 -11.73 -18.52
C PHE A 557 -10.91 -11.14 -19.47
N ASN A 558 -10.77 -11.78 -20.62
CA ASN A 558 -10.00 -11.22 -21.71
C ASN A 558 -10.67 -11.58 -23.03
N HIS A 559 -11.48 -10.66 -23.53
CA HIS A 559 -11.39 -10.32 -24.94
C HIS A 559 -10.17 -9.41 -25.22
N GLY A 560 -9.21 -9.31 -24.28
CA GLY A 560 -7.86 -8.87 -24.54
C GLY A 560 -6.94 -10.09 -24.70
N LYS A 561 -6.17 -10.15 -25.77
CA LYS A 561 -5.04 -11.07 -25.83
C LYS A 561 -4.05 -10.62 -24.74
N VAL A 562 -3.63 -11.50 -23.81
CA VAL A 562 -2.44 -11.23 -22.98
C VAL A 562 -1.26 -11.44 -23.89
N TYR A 563 -0.45 -10.40 -24.05
CA TYR A 563 0.76 -10.47 -24.84
C TYR A 563 1.93 -10.67 -23.90
N GLU A 564 2.69 -11.71 -24.19
CA GLU A 564 3.96 -11.99 -23.53
C GLU A 564 5.06 -11.82 -24.56
N LEU A 565 6.17 -11.23 -24.12
CA LEU A 565 7.38 -11.12 -24.90
C LEU A 565 8.56 -11.49 -24.02
N VAL A 566 9.44 -12.34 -24.54
CA VAL A 566 10.70 -12.69 -23.89
C VAL A 566 11.82 -12.25 -24.82
N VAL A 567 12.72 -11.42 -24.31
CA VAL A 567 13.89 -10.93 -25.04
C VAL A 567 15.14 -11.34 -24.28
N GLU A 568 15.96 -12.18 -24.91
CA GLU A 568 17.31 -12.46 -24.41
C GLU A 568 18.24 -11.30 -24.77
N MET A 569 18.99 -10.83 -23.77
CA MET A 569 19.98 -9.78 -23.99
C MET A 569 21.18 -10.32 -24.76
N LEU A 570 21.66 -9.55 -25.73
CA LEU A 570 22.87 -9.87 -26.47
C LEU A 570 24.12 -9.61 -25.59
N PRO A 571 25.26 -10.27 -25.85
CA PRO A 571 26.49 -10.02 -25.09
C PRO A 571 26.91 -8.55 -25.15
N GLY A 572 27.05 -7.91 -23.98
CA GLY A 572 27.41 -6.49 -23.87
C GLY A 572 26.26 -5.50 -24.17
N GLU A 573 25.07 -5.99 -24.49
CA GLU A 573 23.89 -5.16 -24.75
C GLU A 573 23.43 -4.43 -23.48
N CYS A 574 23.09 -3.16 -23.63
CA CYS A 574 22.54 -2.31 -22.58
C CYS A 574 21.16 -1.78 -23.03
N TRP A 575 20.26 -1.56 -22.08
CA TRP A 575 18.90 -1.08 -22.34
C TRP A 575 18.57 0.18 -21.52
N TRP A 576 17.75 1.07 -22.09
CA TRP A 576 17.25 2.30 -21.48
C TRP A 576 15.74 2.41 -21.65
N GLY A 577 15.13 3.31 -20.89
CA GLY A 577 13.73 3.70 -21.01
C GLY A 577 12.87 3.27 -19.82
N ALA A 578 11.58 3.10 -20.10
CA ALA A 578 10.55 2.60 -19.21
C ALA A 578 10.11 3.55 -18.07
N PHE A 579 11.04 4.02 -17.23
CA PHE A 579 10.78 4.94 -16.12
C PHE A 579 12.09 5.55 -15.61
N ASP A 580 12.03 6.75 -15.01
CA ASP A 580 13.21 7.58 -14.74
C ASP A 580 13.52 7.80 -13.24
N ASN A 581 12.82 7.11 -12.33
CA ASN A 581 13.03 7.22 -10.88
C ASN A 581 14.01 6.17 -10.31
N PRO A 582 15.30 6.49 -10.12
CA PRO A 582 16.32 5.55 -9.63
C PRO A 582 16.11 5.07 -8.18
N PHE A 583 15.21 5.72 -7.43
CA PHE A 583 14.91 5.44 -6.03
C PHE A 583 13.65 4.60 -5.84
N ALA A 584 13.12 4.00 -6.90
CA ALA A 584 11.99 3.09 -6.87
C ALA A 584 12.35 1.76 -6.17
N TRP A 585 12.68 1.79 -4.87
CA TRP A 585 13.14 0.66 -4.04
C TRP A 585 12.22 -0.57 -4.05
N GLN A 586 10.98 -0.42 -4.54
CA GLN A 586 10.00 -1.50 -4.67
C GLN A 586 10.31 -2.46 -5.83
N ILE A 587 11.18 -2.09 -6.77
CA ILE A 587 11.40 -2.87 -8.00
C ILE A 587 12.56 -3.87 -7.90
N THR A 588 13.51 -3.66 -7.00
CA THR A 588 14.69 -4.53 -6.88
C THR A 588 14.42 -5.65 -5.86
N GLU A 589 14.81 -6.89 -6.18
CA GLU A 589 14.62 -8.05 -5.27
C GLU A 589 15.31 -7.82 -3.90
N ALA A 590 16.36 -6.99 -3.86
CA ALA A 590 17.13 -6.65 -2.66
C ALA A 590 16.70 -5.35 -1.94
N GLY A 591 15.75 -4.58 -2.48
CA GLY A 591 15.26 -3.34 -1.87
C GLY A 591 16.25 -2.16 -1.86
N GLY A 592 17.05 -2.01 -2.92
CA GLY A 592 18.02 -0.93 -3.11
C GLY A 592 17.75 -0.03 -4.32
N ASN A 593 18.59 1.00 -4.48
CA ASN A 593 18.64 1.83 -5.69
C ASN A 593 19.16 1.01 -6.87
N TYR A 594 18.82 1.42 -8.08
CA TYR A 594 19.37 0.89 -9.31
C TYR A 594 19.92 2.05 -10.15
N SER A 595 20.68 1.73 -11.19
CA SER A 595 21.23 2.72 -12.12
C SER A 595 20.86 2.36 -13.55
N PHE A 596 21.04 3.33 -14.45
CA PHE A 596 20.86 3.16 -15.90
C PHE A 596 22.23 3.22 -16.58
N PRO A 597 22.43 2.50 -17.70
CA PRO A 597 21.50 1.56 -18.35
C PRO A 597 21.25 0.26 -17.58
N PHE A 598 20.23 -0.49 -18.00
CA PHE A 598 20.04 -1.88 -17.60
C PHE A 598 21.01 -2.80 -18.35
N ASP A 599 21.76 -3.60 -17.61
CA ASP A 599 22.63 -4.64 -18.14
C ASP A 599 22.21 -6.04 -17.67
N ALA A 600 22.76 -7.08 -18.28
CA ALA A 600 22.39 -8.47 -18.02
C ALA A 600 22.63 -8.95 -16.57
N SER A 601 23.41 -8.22 -15.78
CA SER A 601 23.69 -8.56 -14.37
C SER A 601 22.57 -8.11 -13.42
N MET A 602 21.73 -7.16 -13.84
CA MET A 602 20.68 -6.59 -13.01
C MET A 602 19.50 -7.55 -12.79
N LYS A 603 18.81 -7.36 -11.64
CA LYS A 603 17.64 -8.17 -11.24
C LYS A 603 16.55 -7.28 -10.65
N PHE A 604 15.46 -7.11 -11.40
CA PHE A 604 14.33 -6.29 -10.96
C PHE A 604 13.03 -6.67 -11.67
N SER A 605 11.90 -6.23 -11.11
CA SER A 605 10.57 -6.37 -11.69
C SER A 605 9.77 -5.09 -11.48
N CYS A 606 9.01 -4.70 -12.49
CA CYS A 606 8.18 -3.51 -12.49
C CYS A 606 6.87 -3.74 -13.24
N ASP A 607 5.85 -2.99 -12.85
CA ASP A 607 4.49 -3.07 -13.37
C ASP A 607 3.94 -1.67 -13.60
N PHE A 608 3.79 -1.31 -14.87
CA PHE A 608 3.25 -0.01 -15.25
C PHE A 608 1.74 0.03 -15.27
N ARG A 609 1.04 -1.11 -15.12
CA ARG A 609 -0.42 -1.16 -15.23
C ARG A 609 -1.11 -0.35 -14.14
N ASP A 610 -0.49 -0.21 -12.98
CA ASP A 610 -1.02 0.54 -11.85
C ASP A 610 -0.06 1.58 -11.25
N ASN A 611 1.15 1.76 -11.82
CA ASN A 611 2.17 2.60 -11.20
C ASN A 611 3.11 3.27 -12.22
N THR A 612 3.44 4.54 -11.99
CA THR A 612 4.48 5.29 -12.74
C THR A 612 5.71 5.54 -11.86
N TYR A 613 5.82 4.81 -10.75
CA TYR A 613 6.90 4.90 -9.77
C TYR A 613 7.15 6.30 -9.22
N GLY A 614 6.09 7.10 -9.11
CA GLY A 614 6.15 8.45 -8.56
C GLY A 614 6.88 9.46 -9.45
N ASN A 615 7.02 9.17 -10.76
CA ASN A 615 7.58 10.11 -11.73
C ASN A 615 7.12 9.75 -13.16
N ASN A 616 8.04 9.74 -14.13
CA ASN A 616 7.74 9.53 -15.54
C ASN A 616 7.83 8.07 -15.92
N CYS A 617 6.97 7.69 -16.86
CA CYS A 617 6.92 6.34 -17.36
C CYS A 617 6.44 6.33 -18.81
N VAL A 618 7.11 5.52 -19.63
CA VAL A 618 6.77 5.31 -21.03
C VAL A 618 6.73 3.80 -21.31
N PRO A 619 5.78 3.30 -22.12
CA PRO A 619 5.74 1.89 -22.49
C PRO A 619 6.79 1.57 -23.57
N PHE A 620 8.06 1.90 -23.30
CA PHE A 620 9.15 1.90 -24.25
C PHE A 620 10.47 1.48 -23.61
N LEU A 621 11.20 0.56 -24.24
CA LEU A 621 12.62 0.33 -23.96
C LEU A 621 13.43 0.32 -25.25
N VAL A 622 14.67 0.80 -25.21
CA VAL A 622 15.58 0.82 -26.36
C VAL A 622 16.95 0.28 -25.99
N SER A 623 17.61 -0.35 -26.95
CA SER A 623 18.85 -1.08 -26.74
C SER A 623 20.02 -0.56 -27.57
N SER A 624 21.24 -0.69 -27.04
CA SER A 624 22.49 -0.41 -27.77
C SER A 624 22.65 -1.25 -29.05
N ALA A 625 22.01 -2.42 -29.13
CA ALA A 625 22.07 -3.30 -30.31
C ALA A 625 21.10 -2.93 -31.45
N GLY A 626 20.51 -1.73 -31.42
CA GLY A 626 19.60 -1.28 -32.47
C GLY A 626 18.21 -1.94 -32.42
N ARG A 627 17.76 -2.32 -31.22
CA ARG A 627 16.43 -2.89 -30.99
C ARG A 627 15.63 -2.05 -30.01
N TYR A 628 14.32 -2.14 -30.09
CA TYR A 628 13.44 -1.53 -29.09
C TYR A 628 12.19 -2.37 -28.83
N VAL A 629 11.56 -2.15 -27.68
CA VAL A 629 10.27 -2.72 -27.29
C VAL A 629 9.28 -1.59 -27.10
N TRP A 630 8.08 -1.74 -27.67
CA TRP A 630 6.97 -0.80 -27.51
C TRP A 630 5.66 -1.55 -27.23
N SER A 631 4.74 -0.87 -26.54
CA SER A 631 3.34 -1.26 -26.44
C SER A 631 2.46 -0.02 -26.35
N ASP A 632 1.31 -0.04 -27.02
CA ASP A 632 0.31 1.02 -26.85
C ASP A 632 -0.35 1.00 -25.47
N GLU A 633 -0.27 -0.14 -24.80
CA GLU A 633 -0.86 -0.42 -23.50
C GLU A 633 0.20 -0.57 -22.40
N PRO A 634 -0.12 -0.28 -21.13
CA PRO A 634 0.81 -0.47 -20.04
C PRO A 634 1.13 -1.95 -19.84
N PHE A 635 2.39 -2.27 -19.58
CA PHE A 635 2.86 -3.63 -19.34
C PHE A 635 3.66 -3.73 -18.04
N ALA A 636 3.79 -4.94 -17.54
CA ALA A 636 4.79 -5.31 -16.57
C ALA A 636 6.03 -5.85 -17.28
N PHE A 637 7.21 -5.62 -16.71
CA PHE A 637 8.41 -6.29 -17.15
C PHE A 637 9.40 -6.59 -16.05
N SER A 638 10.25 -7.57 -16.29
CA SER A 638 11.33 -7.96 -15.38
C SER A 638 12.61 -8.24 -16.15
N LEU A 639 13.74 -8.02 -15.48
CA LEU A 639 15.05 -8.42 -15.95
C LEU A 639 15.63 -9.41 -14.95
N LYS A 640 15.99 -10.61 -15.42
CA LYS A 640 16.64 -11.63 -14.60
C LYS A 640 17.54 -12.52 -15.44
N ASP A 641 18.80 -12.66 -15.00
CA ASP A 641 19.80 -13.51 -15.62
C ASP A 641 19.95 -13.22 -17.14
N GLY A 642 19.99 -11.92 -17.52
CA GLY A 642 20.10 -11.47 -18.91
C GLY A 642 18.83 -11.65 -19.76
N VAL A 643 17.68 -11.95 -19.16
CA VAL A 643 16.42 -12.15 -19.87
C VAL A 643 15.41 -11.10 -19.44
N LEU A 644 14.94 -10.30 -20.41
CA LEU A 644 13.81 -9.40 -20.25
C LEU A 644 12.51 -10.15 -20.54
N ARG A 645 11.54 -10.05 -19.62
CA ARG A 645 10.21 -10.64 -19.76
C ARG A 645 9.18 -9.55 -19.62
N PHE A 646 8.29 -9.44 -20.60
CA PHE A 646 7.20 -8.48 -20.65
C PHE A 646 5.85 -9.19 -20.65
N GLU A 647 4.87 -8.59 -19.99
CA GLU A 647 3.50 -9.09 -19.94
C GLU A 647 2.53 -7.90 -19.90
N GLY A 648 1.53 -7.89 -20.77
CA GLY A 648 0.56 -6.81 -20.81
C GLY A 648 -0.71 -7.12 -21.58
N PRO A 649 -1.72 -6.23 -21.50
CA PRO A 649 -3.02 -6.40 -22.16
C PRO A 649 -3.02 -5.97 -23.63
N GLY A 650 -1.94 -5.35 -24.12
CA GLY A 650 -1.78 -4.91 -25.51
C GLY A 650 -0.54 -5.51 -26.16
N ALA A 651 -0.44 -5.39 -27.49
CA ALA A 651 0.67 -5.97 -28.24
C ALA A 651 2.03 -5.44 -27.76
N ILE A 652 2.92 -6.37 -27.42
CA ILE A 652 4.30 -6.08 -27.03
C ILE A 652 5.20 -6.78 -28.03
N GLU A 653 5.95 -5.99 -28.78
CA GLU A 653 6.83 -6.50 -29.83
C GLU A 653 8.24 -5.95 -29.65
N VAL A 654 9.23 -6.78 -29.95
CA VAL A 654 10.62 -6.32 -30.10
C VAL A 654 10.87 -6.06 -31.58
N GLU A 655 11.29 -4.84 -31.90
CA GLU A 655 11.63 -4.45 -33.25
C GLU A 655 13.14 -4.27 -33.40
N GLN A 656 13.72 -4.83 -34.46
CA GLN A 656 15.09 -4.54 -34.87
C GLN A 656 15.06 -3.39 -35.88
N ALA A 657 15.44 -2.19 -35.43
CA ALA A 657 15.31 -0.95 -36.18
C ALA A 657 16.67 -0.28 -36.38
N GLY A 658 17.61 -1.03 -36.96
CA GLY A 658 18.98 -0.59 -37.20
C GLY A 658 20.01 -1.48 -36.50
N LYS A 659 21.19 -0.94 -36.25
CA LYS A 659 22.32 -1.59 -35.59
C LYS A 659 22.84 -0.82 -34.37
N THR A 660 22.35 0.39 -34.15
CA THR A 660 22.85 1.29 -33.10
C THR A 660 21.70 1.81 -32.23
N LEU A 661 22.03 2.23 -31.00
CA LEU A 661 21.08 2.89 -30.09
C LEU A 661 20.31 4.03 -30.76
N ARG A 662 21.04 4.88 -31.50
CA ARG A 662 20.48 6.05 -32.19
C ARG A 662 19.48 5.68 -33.27
N GLU A 663 19.79 4.69 -34.10
CA GLU A 663 18.90 4.25 -35.17
C GLU A 663 17.58 3.70 -34.59
N ALA A 664 17.66 2.86 -33.55
CA ALA A 664 16.48 2.28 -32.92
C ALA A 664 15.63 3.32 -32.20
N TYR A 665 16.25 4.24 -31.46
CA TYR A 665 15.55 5.32 -30.79
C TYR A 665 14.81 6.23 -31.78
N LEU A 666 15.47 6.67 -32.85
CA LEU A 666 14.85 7.56 -33.84
C LEU A 666 13.73 6.85 -34.62
N ALA A 667 13.90 5.56 -34.93
CA ALA A 667 12.84 4.76 -35.53
C ALA A 667 11.63 4.64 -34.60
N ALA A 668 11.84 4.34 -33.31
CA ALA A 668 10.78 4.27 -32.32
C ALA A 668 10.08 5.62 -32.11
N SER A 669 10.85 6.71 -32.03
CA SER A 669 10.29 8.06 -31.92
C SER A 669 9.41 8.40 -33.11
N ALA A 670 9.88 8.15 -34.34
CA ALA A 670 9.09 8.40 -35.54
C ALA A 670 7.81 7.54 -35.60
N ALA A 671 7.85 6.30 -35.12
CA ALA A 671 6.73 5.36 -35.18
C ALA A 671 5.68 5.59 -34.07
N HIS A 672 6.12 5.85 -32.84
CA HIS A 672 5.28 5.67 -31.65
C HIS A 672 5.08 6.94 -30.81
N PHE A 673 6.06 7.84 -30.80
CA PHE A 673 6.01 9.10 -30.04
C PHE A 673 6.66 10.23 -30.85
N PRO A 674 6.07 10.60 -32.00
CA PRO A 674 6.66 11.59 -32.88
C PRO A 674 6.72 12.95 -32.20
N PRO A 675 7.80 13.72 -32.42
CA PRO A 675 7.93 15.03 -31.84
C PRO A 675 6.87 15.98 -32.44
N SER A 676 6.28 16.84 -31.60
CA SER A 676 5.11 17.65 -31.99
C SER A 676 5.41 18.77 -33.02
N GLY A 677 6.68 19.07 -33.30
CA GLY A 677 7.08 20.27 -34.06
C GLY A 677 7.08 21.56 -33.23
N THR A 678 6.71 21.48 -31.95
CA THR A 678 6.62 22.62 -31.04
C THR A 678 7.41 22.35 -29.76
N MET A 679 7.79 23.41 -29.04
CA MET A 679 8.52 23.33 -27.77
C MET A 679 7.88 24.22 -26.70
N PRO A 680 8.11 23.95 -25.41
CA PRO A 680 7.78 24.88 -24.34
C PRO A 680 8.44 26.25 -24.56
N PRO A 681 7.93 27.32 -23.94
CA PRO A 681 8.56 28.64 -23.98
C PRO A 681 10.06 28.59 -23.66
N GLU A 682 10.86 29.30 -24.46
CA GLU A 682 12.33 29.28 -24.38
C GLU A 682 12.87 29.63 -22.98
N ALA A 683 12.12 30.38 -22.18
CA ALA A 683 12.49 30.80 -20.83
C ALA A 683 12.79 29.63 -19.87
N PHE A 684 12.25 28.43 -20.09
CA PHE A 684 12.59 27.25 -19.30
C PHE A 684 14.01 26.74 -19.53
N ILE A 685 14.57 27.00 -20.71
CA ILE A 685 15.82 26.43 -21.23
C ILE A 685 16.91 27.50 -21.29
N ALA A 686 16.56 28.73 -21.66
CA ALA A 686 17.50 29.81 -21.88
C ALA A 686 18.11 30.37 -20.58
N ARG A 687 17.44 30.15 -19.44
CA ARG A 687 17.78 30.70 -18.13
C ARG A 687 17.53 29.67 -17.03
N PRO A 688 18.22 29.80 -15.88
CA PRO A 688 17.85 29.06 -14.68
C PRO A 688 16.43 29.38 -14.25
N GLN A 689 15.79 28.42 -13.60
CA GLN A 689 14.46 28.53 -13.02
C GLN A 689 14.59 28.68 -11.50
N TYR A 690 13.62 29.31 -10.87
CA TYR A 690 13.58 29.53 -9.42
C TYR A 690 12.26 29.02 -8.86
N ASN A 691 12.30 28.21 -7.80
CA ASN A 691 11.13 27.61 -7.20
C ASN A 691 11.14 27.82 -5.67
N THR A 692 10.01 28.15 -5.06
CA THR A 692 9.93 28.44 -3.61
C THR A 692 9.76 27.22 -2.68
N TRP A 693 9.81 25.99 -3.20
CA TRP A 693 9.54 24.75 -2.46
C TRP A 693 10.44 24.53 -1.25
N ILE A 694 11.76 24.47 -1.44
CA ILE A 694 12.71 24.28 -0.34
C ILE A 694 12.83 25.56 0.49
N GLU A 695 12.81 26.74 -0.14
CA GLU A 695 13.05 27.99 0.59
C GLU A 695 11.88 28.40 1.50
N LEU A 696 10.64 28.18 1.08
CA LEU A 696 9.45 28.61 1.82
C LEU A 696 8.55 27.44 2.26
N THR A 697 8.66 26.28 1.63
CA THR A 697 7.85 25.07 1.92
C THR A 697 6.36 25.41 2.00
N TYR A 698 5.73 25.27 3.17
CA TYR A 698 4.30 25.58 3.36
C TYR A 698 4.03 27.02 3.80
N ASN A 699 5.04 27.87 3.97
CA ASN A 699 4.90 29.27 4.39
C ASN A 699 4.89 30.26 3.22
N GLN A 700 4.31 29.88 2.08
CA GLN A 700 4.17 30.78 0.93
C GLN A 700 3.38 32.04 1.32
N ASN A 701 4.01 33.21 1.13
CA ASN A 701 3.41 34.52 1.37
C ASN A 701 4.08 35.59 0.52
N GLN A 702 3.37 36.68 0.29
CA GLN A 702 3.78 37.73 -0.63
C GLN A 702 5.11 38.40 -0.26
N ALA A 703 5.34 38.66 1.03
CA ALA A 703 6.54 39.35 1.49
C ALA A 703 7.79 38.50 1.25
N ASP A 704 7.73 37.21 1.60
CA ASP A 704 8.87 36.30 1.48
C ASP A 704 9.16 35.92 0.02
N ILE A 705 8.13 35.80 -0.82
CA ILE A 705 8.29 35.59 -2.27
C ILE A 705 9.01 36.78 -2.91
N LEU A 706 8.58 38.00 -2.61
CA LEU A 706 9.24 39.21 -3.12
C LEU A 706 10.66 39.36 -2.57
N ARG A 707 10.92 38.96 -1.32
CA ARG A 707 12.26 38.92 -0.75
C ARG A 707 13.14 37.93 -1.50
N TYR A 708 12.68 36.69 -1.70
CA TYR A 708 13.44 35.67 -2.43
C TYR A 708 13.79 36.14 -3.85
N ALA A 709 12.81 36.68 -4.58
CA ALA A 709 13.04 37.29 -5.90
C ALA A 709 14.04 38.45 -5.85
N SER A 710 13.95 39.32 -4.84
CA SER A 710 14.87 40.46 -4.69
C SER A 710 16.28 40.00 -4.36
N ASP A 711 16.42 38.95 -3.56
CA ASP A 711 17.72 38.38 -3.20
C ASP A 711 18.37 37.66 -4.38
N ILE A 712 17.62 37.04 -5.29
CA ILE A 712 18.14 36.51 -6.57
C ILE A 712 18.85 37.64 -7.35
N VAL A 713 18.15 38.78 -7.53
CA VAL A 713 18.67 39.96 -8.24
C VAL A 713 19.89 40.52 -7.50
N LYS A 714 19.78 40.71 -6.18
CA LYS A 714 20.84 41.29 -5.33
C LYS A 714 22.12 40.46 -5.34
N ASN A 715 22.01 39.14 -5.39
CA ASN A 715 23.16 38.23 -5.42
C ASN A 715 23.74 38.04 -6.84
N GLY A 716 23.15 38.67 -7.86
CA GLY A 716 23.66 38.69 -9.23
C GLY A 716 23.44 37.39 -9.99
N PHE A 717 22.38 36.64 -9.67
CA PHE A 717 21.96 35.49 -10.46
C PHE A 717 21.19 35.94 -11.72
N PRO A 718 21.15 35.14 -12.80
CA PRO A 718 20.43 35.50 -14.01
C PRO A 718 18.93 35.75 -13.76
N VAL A 719 18.39 36.78 -14.42
CA VAL A 719 16.95 37.07 -14.50
C VAL A 719 16.45 36.77 -15.92
N ASP A 720 15.24 37.22 -16.28
CA ASP A 720 14.52 36.79 -17.50
C ASP A 720 14.12 35.30 -17.44
N ALA A 721 13.77 34.86 -16.23
CA ALA A 721 13.67 33.46 -15.82
C ALA A 721 12.24 33.05 -15.43
N VAL A 722 11.99 31.74 -15.39
CA VAL A 722 10.77 31.20 -14.79
C VAL A 722 10.89 31.21 -13.26
N PHE A 723 9.86 31.70 -12.58
CA PHE A 723 9.73 31.76 -11.13
C PHE A 723 8.44 31.04 -10.71
N MET A 724 8.58 29.94 -9.97
CA MET A 724 7.50 29.07 -9.54
C MET A 724 7.21 29.28 -8.06
N VAL A 725 5.97 29.62 -7.75
CA VAL A 725 5.46 29.66 -6.37
C VAL A 725 4.84 28.30 -6.07
N ASP A 726 5.43 27.59 -5.11
CA ASP A 726 5.07 26.23 -4.76
C ASP A 726 3.87 26.14 -3.77
N ASP A 727 3.62 24.96 -3.22
CA ASP A 727 2.42 24.56 -2.45
C ASP A 727 1.98 25.54 -1.34
N ASN A 728 0.66 25.57 -1.08
CA ASN A 728 -0.02 26.21 0.05
C ASN A 728 -0.29 27.73 -0.10
N TRP A 729 -0.28 28.24 -1.32
CA TRP A 729 -0.76 29.58 -1.68
C TRP A 729 -2.29 29.70 -1.72
N GLN A 730 -2.99 28.61 -2.06
CA GLN A 730 -4.45 28.50 -2.19
C GLN A 730 -5.17 28.50 -0.84
N LYS A 731 -6.38 29.08 -0.73
CA LYS A 731 -7.16 29.04 0.54
C LYS A 731 -7.36 27.61 1.05
N TYR A 732 -7.74 26.72 0.14
CA TYR A 732 -7.88 25.27 0.33
C TYR A 732 -7.39 24.57 -0.93
N TYR A 733 -7.01 23.30 -0.85
CA TYR A 733 -6.72 22.53 -2.07
C TYR A 733 -7.96 22.46 -2.95
N GLY A 734 -7.79 22.75 -4.25
CA GLY A 734 -8.88 22.84 -5.22
C GLY A 734 -9.54 24.22 -5.36
N ASN A 735 -9.17 25.20 -4.52
CA ASN A 735 -9.60 26.59 -4.63
C ASN A 735 -8.53 27.43 -5.37
N PHE A 736 -8.91 28.19 -6.39
CA PHE A 736 -7.99 28.95 -7.24
C PHE A 736 -7.88 30.43 -6.86
N GLU A 737 -8.10 30.73 -5.57
CA GLU A 737 -7.96 32.06 -4.98
C GLU A 737 -6.83 32.08 -3.94
N PHE A 738 -6.16 33.23 -3.84
CA PHE A 738 -5.09 33.44 -2.86
C PHE A 738 -5.62 33.60 -1.43
N LYS A 739 -4.84 33.18 -0.43
CA LYS A 739 -5.09 33.49 0.99
C LYS A 739 -4.91 34.99 1.24
N PRO A 740 -5.95 35.78 1.49
CA PRO A 740 -5.83 37.24 1.62
C PRO A 740 -4.92 37.66 2.77
N GLU A 741 -4.86 36.87 3.85
CA GLU A 741 -3.98 37.12 4.99
C GLU A 741 -2.49 36.89 4.71
N ARG A 742 -2.14 36.13 3.66
CA ARG A 742 -0.75 35.88 3.24
C ARG A 742 -0.37 36.63 1.95
N PHE A 743 -1.37 36.95 1.13
CA PHE A 743 -1.26 37.61 -0.16
C PHE A 743 -2.25 38.77 -0.19
N PRO A 744 -1.92 39.91 0.45
CA PRO A 744 -2.82 41.07 0.48
C PRO A 744 -3.00 41.74 -0.89
N ASP A 745 -2.05 41.57 -1.81
CA ASP A 745 -2.12 42.09 -3.19
C ASP A 745 -1.40 41.13 -4.16
N PRO A 746 -1.99 39.97 -4.49
CA PRO A 746 -1.36 38.97 -5.36
C PRO A 746 -1.10 39.51 -6.78
N LYS A 747 -1.98 40.37 -7.30
CA LYS A 747 -1.80 41.00 -8.61
C LYS A 747 -0.60 41.96 -8.61
N GLY A 748 -0.48 42.80 -7.58
CA GLY A 748 0.67 43.68 -7.40
C GLY A 748 1.98 42.91 -7.21
N MET A 749 1.95 41.79 -6.47
CA MET A 749 3.08 40.88 -6.32
C MET A 749 3.55 40.34 -7.69
N ILE A 750 2.65 39.78 -8.49
CA ILE A 750 2.99 39.22 -9.80
C ILE A 750 3.49 40.33 -10.74
N THR A 751 2.83 41.48 -10.76
CA THR A 751 3.27 42.66 -11.53
C THR A 751 4.70 43.08 -11.14
N LYS A 752 5.03 43.02 -9.85
CA LYS A 752 6.36 43.34 -9.36
C LYS A 752 7.39 42.29 -9.80
N LEU A 753 7.06 41.00 -9.73
CA LEU A 753 7.93 39.91 -10.21
C LEU A 753 8.17 40.03 -11.73
N HIS A 754 7.14 40.34 -12.51
CA HIS A 754 7.27 40.63 -13.95
C HIS A 754 8.21 41.80 -14.21
N SER A 755 8.13 42.88 -13.43
CA SER A 755 9.05 44.03 -13.57
C SER A 755 10.51 43.70 -13.25
N MET A 756 10.78 42.57 -12.60
CA MET A 756 12.11 42.04 -12.30
C MET A 756 12.59 41.03 -13.36
N GLY A 757 11.79 40.78 -14.40
CA GLY A 757 12.11 39.86 -15.49
C GLY A 757 11.60 38.43 -15.26
N PHE A 758 10.73 38.15 -14.28
CA PHE A 758 10.26 36.79 -14.06
C PHE A 758 8.99 36.46 -14.86
N LYS A 759 8.88 35.20 -15.29
CA LYS A 759 7.63 34.54 -15.69
C LYS A 759 7.10 33.74 -14.52
N VAL A 760 5.89 34.05 -14.05
CA VAL A 760 5.39 33.56 -12.76
C VAL A 760 4.42 32.40 -12.95
N MET A 761 4.76 31.26 -12.36
CA MET A 761 3.94 30.05 -12.37
C MET A 761 3.52 29.64 -10.96
N PHE A 762 2.41 28.92 -10.85
CA PHE A 762 1.89 28.43 -9.57
C PHE A 762 1.72 26.92 -9.55
N TRP A 763 2.10 26.30 -8.44
CA TRP A 763 1.86 24.88 -8.17
C TRP A 763 0.38 24.58 -7.97
N LEU A 764 -0.08 23.43 -8.46
CA LEU A 764 -1.41 22.90 -8.23
C LEU A 764 -1.41 21.35 -8.25
N SER A 765 -2.49 20.76 -7.75
CA SER A 765 -2.74 19.32 -7.78
C SER A 765 -4.20 19.01 -8.20
N PRO A 766 -4.55 17.75 -8.54
CA PRO A 766 -5.92 17.38 -8.91
C PRO A 766 -6.83 17.21 -7.68
N TYR A 767 -6.36 17.55 -6.48
CA TYR A 767 -7.06 17.30 -5.23
C TYR A 767 -7.87 18.50 -4.75
N VAL A 768 -9.07 18.23 -4.24
CA VAL A 768 -10.00 19.21 -3.67
C VAL A 768 -10.35 18.83 -2.24
N SER A 769 -10.15 19.78 -1.31
CA SER A 769 -10.40 19.56 0.12
C SER A 769 -11.90 19.35 0.41
N PRO A 770 -12.31 18.31 1.18
CA PRO A 770 -13.72 17.93 1.32
C PRO A 770 -14.60 18.98 2.04
N ASP A 771 -14.03 19.77 2.94
CA ASP A 771 -14.78 20.80 3.68
C ASP A 771 -14.89 22.14 2.93
N SER A 772 -14.41 22.21 1.68
CA SER A 772 -14.38 23.44 0.88
C SER A 772 -15.71 23.74 0.16
N PRO A 773 -16.00 25.02 -0.16
CA PRO A 773 -17.09 25.38 -1.07
C PRO A 773 -16.98 24.71 -2.45
N GLU A 774 -15.76 24.57 -2.96
CA GLU A 774 -15.47 23.94 -4.26
C GLU A 774 -15.88 22.48 -4.27
N TYR A 775 -15.61 21.74 -3.19
CA TYR A 775 -16.06 20.35 -3.07
C TYR A 775 -17.59 20.25 -3.22
N ARG A 776 -18.35 21.11 -2.52
CA ARG A 776 -19.82 21.08 -2.58
C ARG A 776 -20.37 21.45 -3.97
N GLU A 777 -19.66 22.28 -4.72
CA GLU A 777 -20.00 22.60 -6.12
C GLU A 777 -19.74 21.40 -7.03
N LEU A 778 -18.53 20.84 -6.94
CA LEU A 778 -18.04 19.78 -7.82
C LEU A 778 -18.73 18.44 -7.57
N GLU A 779 -19.08 18.13 -6.33
CA GLU A 779 -19.86 16.95 -5.95
C GLU A 779 -21.24 16.99 -6.64
N LYS A 780 -21.93 18.14 -6.59
CA LYS A 780 -23.24 18.31 -7.27
C LYS A 780 -23.16 18.17 -8.78
N LYS A 781 -22.00 18.52 -9.36
CA LYS A 781 -21.76 18.42 -10.80
C LYS A 781 -21.25 17.04 -11.23
N GLY A 782 -20.89 16.15 -10.30
CA GLY A 782 -20.33 14.83 -10.61
C GLY A 782 -18.93 14.89 -11.23
N TYR A 783 -18.10 15.86 -10.83
CA TYR A 783 -16.77 16.11 -11.43
C TYR A 783 -15.63 15.36 -10.72
N PHE A 784 -15.93 14.63 -9.65
CA PHE A 784 -14.95 13.85 -8.92
C PHE A 784 -14.93 12.40 -9.37
N ALA A 785 -13.76 11.77 -9.21
CA ALA A 785 -13.68 10.32 -9.23
C ALA A 785 -14.49 9.76 -8.05
N MET A 786 -15.27 8.72 -8.30
CA MET A 786 -16.25 8.18 -7.35
C MET A 786 -15.67 7.03 -6.55
N ASP A 787 -16.17 6.79 -5.35
CA ASP A 787 -15.88 5.57 -4.60
C ASP A 787 -16.41 4.35 -5.39
N PRO A 788 -15.64 3.25 -5.50
CA PRO A 788 -16.03 2.11 -6.33
C PRO A 788 -17.23 1.33 -5.75
N VAL A 789 -17.57 1.54 -4.48
CA VAL A 789 -18.66 0.83 -3.78
C VAL A 789 -19.76 1.78 -3.34
N ALA A 790 -19.40 2.92 -2.75
CA ALA A 790 -20.35 3.91 -2.29
C ALA A 790 -20.65 4.94 -3.39
N ASP A 791 -21.90 5.36 -3.53
CA ASP A 791 -22.26 6.39 -4.51
C ASP A 791 -21.94 7.80 -3.99
N ARG A 792 -20.65 8.09 -3.86
CA ARG A 792 -20.09 9.36 -3.38
C ARG A 792 -18.69 9.60 -3.96
N PRO A 793 -18.17 10.84 -3.97
CA PRO A 793 -16.77 11.09 -4.32
C PRO A 793 -15.79 10.26 -3.48
N ALA A 794 -14.76 9.71 -4.13
CA ALA A 794 -13.69 8.99 -3.45
C ALA A 794 -12.81 9.96 -2.65
N ILE A 795 -12.59 9.67 -1.37
CA ILE A 795 -11.66 10.44 -0.53
C ILE A 795 -10.34 9.67 -0.43
N LEU A 796 -9.31 10.19 -1.09
CA LEU A 796 -8.01 9.56 -1.22
C LEU A 796 -7.00 10.19 -0.27
N LYS A 797 -6.14 9.34 0.30
CA LYS A 797 -4.97 9.81 1.07
C LYS A 797 -3.84 10.18 0.10
N TRP A 798 -3.28 11.37 0.26
CA TRP A 798 -2.10 11.87 -0.44
C TRP A 798 -1.16 12.56 0.57
N TRP A 799 -0.01 13.08 0.13
CA TRP A 799 1.02 13.58 1.08
C TRP A 799 0.54 14.77 1.93
N ASN A 800 -0.43 15.54 1.44
CA ASN A 800 -1.06 16.65 2.16
C ASN A 800 -2.38 16.31 2.87
N GLY A 801 -2.69 15.02 3.04
CA GLY A 801 -3.82 14.56 3.84
C GLY A 801 -4.86 13.78 3.05
N TRP A 802 -6.13 14.16 3.18
CA TRP A 802 -7.28 13.44 2.59
C TRP A 802 -8.11 14.39 1.74
N SER A 803 -8.37 14.04 0.49
CA SER A 803 -9.08 14.91 -0.46
C SER A 803 -9.84 14.11 -1.51
N ALA A 804 -10.85 14.73 -2.12
CA ALA A 804 -11.42 14.21 -3.35
C ALA A 804 -10.55 14.58 -4.53
N MET A 805 -10.66 13.83 -5.62
CA MET A 805 -9.81 13.98 -6.79
C MET A 805 -10.67 14.29 -8.01
N LEU A 806 -10.31 15.35 -8.74
CA LEU A 806 -10.94 15.69 -10.01
C LEU A 806 -10.79 14.53 -10.99
N ASP A 807 -11.88 14.19 -11.68
CA ASP A 807 -11.85 13.17 -12.71
C ASP A 807 -11.55 13.78 -14.08
N MET A 808 -10.30 13.69 -14.49
CA MET A 808 -9.84 14.21 -15.79
C MET A 808 -10.41 13.44 -16.99
N SER A 809 -11.06 12.29 -16.79
CA SER A 809 -11.83 11.59 -17.84
C SER A 809 -13.20 12.22 -18.09
N ASN A 810 -13.67 13.07 -17.18
CA ASN A 810 -14.86 13.89 -17.39
C ASN A 810 -14.46 15.20 -18.11
N PRO A 811 -14.87 15.40 -19.38
CA PRO A 811 -14.50 16.60 -20.14
C PRO A 811 -14.98 17.89 -19.48
N ASP A 812 -16.12 17.86 -18.77
CA ASP A 812 -16.65 19.03 -18.08
C ASP A 812 -15.85 19.38 -16.82
N ALA A 813 -15.27 18.37 -16.15
CA ALA A 813 -14.35 18.57 -15.03
C ALA A 813 -13.02 19.18 -15.49
N ARG A 814 -12.46 18.68 -16.61
CA ARG A 814 -11.29 19.27 -17.26
C ARG A 814 -11.57 20.72 -17.67
N GLN A 815 -12.69 20.97 -18.36
CA GLN A 815 -13.06 22.31 -18.81
C GLN A 815 -13.24 23.28 -17.64
N TRP A 816 -13.88 22.83 -16.55
CA TRP A 816 -14.00 23.64 -15.33
C TRP A 816 -12.64 24.06 -14.78
N LEU A 817 -11.67 23.14 -14.71
CA LEU A 817 -10.33 23.46 -14.24
C LEU A 817 -9.66 24.45 -15.18
N VAL A 818 -9.71 24.22 -16.50
CA VAL A 818 -9.19 25.16 -17.51
C VAL A 818 -9.77 26.56 -17.32
N ASP A 819 -11.09 26.68 -17.14
CA ASP A 819 -11.75 27.97 -16.96
C ASP A 819 -11.28 28.70 -15.68
N LYS A 820 -11.08 27.97 -14.58
CA LYS A 820 -10.52 28.53 -13.33
C LYS A 820 -9.10 29.04 -13.53
N LEU A 821 -8.24 28.25 -14.18
CA LEU A 821 -6.86 28.63 -14.44
C LEU A 821 -6.76 29.80 -15.42
N ARG A 822 -7.58 29.84 -16.47
CA ARG A 822 -7.71 31.00 -17.36
C ARG A 822 -8.22 32.24 -16.62
N GLY A 823 -9.10 32.05 -15.64
CA GLY A 823 -9.51 33.11 -14.70
C GLY A 823 -8.30 33.70 -13.97
N MET A 824 -7.47 32.85 -13.37
CA MET A 824 -6.25 33.31 -12.69
C MET A 824 -5.31 34.10 -13.62
N GLN A 825 -5.13 33.64 -14.86
CA GLN A 825 -4.31 34.39 -15.84
C GLN A 825 -4.88 35.78 -16.11
N ARG A 826 -6.20 35.92 -16.28
CA ARG A 826 -6.86 37.22 -16.51
C ARG A 826 -6.83 38.13 -15.29
N ASP A 827 -7.11 37.58 -14.11
CA ASP A 827 -7.36 38.37 -12.91
C ASP A 827 -6.05 38.82 -12.26
N TYR A 828 -5.06 37.92 -12.21
CA TYR A 828 -3.81 38.10 -11.48
C TYR A 828 -2.56 38.25 -12.38
N GLY A 829 -2.63 37.85 -13.66
CA GLY A 829 -1.49 37.92 -14.57
C GLY A 829 -0.52 36.73 -14.49
N VAL A 830 -0.99 35.56 -14.02
CA VAL A 830 -0.19 34.33 -13.97
C VAL A 830 0.21 33.88 -15.39
N ASP A 831 1.47 33.49 -15.59
CA ASP A 831 1.95 33.02 -16.90
C ASP A 831 1.66 31.53 -17.13
N GLY A 832 1.70 30.69 -16.07
CA GLY A 832 1.46 29.25 -16.18
C GLY A 832 1.40 28.49 -14.85
N PHE A 833 1.53 27.16 -14.93
CA PHE A 833 1.26 26.28 -13.80
C PHE A 833 2.19 25.07 -13.71
N LYS A 834 2.53 24.65 -12.49
CA LYS A 834 3.20 23.38 -12.20
C LYS A 834 2.11 22.36 -11.80
N PHE A 835 1.87 21.39 -12.66
CA PHE A 835 0.87 20.34 -12.51
C PHE A 835 1.49 19.16 -11.75
N ASP A 836 1.34 19.15 -10.43
CA ASP A 836 1.92 18.13 -9.56
C ASP A 836 0.89 17.04 -9.20
N ALA A 837 1.32 16.01 -8.46
CA ALA A 837 0.61 14.75 -8.22
C ALA A 837 0.33 14.01 -9.52
N GLY A 838 -0.89 13.51 -9.73
CA GLY A 838 -1.22 12.74 -10.92
C GLY A 838 -0.67 11.31 -10.92
N ASP A 839 -0.30 10.73 -9.77
CA ASP A 839 0.31 9.39 -9.73
C ASP A 839 -0.68 8.27 -10.09
N ALA A 840 -0.29 7.40 -11.03
CA ALA A 840 -1.07 6.25 -11.50
C ALA A 840 -1.62 5.36 -10.37
N ALA A 841 -0.85 5.22 -9.29
CA ALA A 841 -1.23 4.41 -8.14
C ALA A 841 -2.52 4.88 -7.45
N ASN A 842 -2.92 6.13 -7.63
CA ASN A 842 -4.16 6.68 -7.07
C ASN A 842 -5.38 6.48 -8.00
N TYR A 843 -5.14 6.09 -9.24
CA TYR A 843 -6.17 5.92 -10.28
C TYR A 843 -6.58 4.46 -10.51
N SER A 844 -6.33 3.55 -9.56
CA SER A 844 -6.70 2.14 -9.75
C SER A 844 -8.22 1.92 -9.62
N PRO A 845 -8.81 0.96 -10.36
CA PRO A 845 -10.24 0.62 -10.25
C PRO A 845 -10.62 0.12 -8.85
N GLU A 846 -9.61 -0.29 -8.09
CA GLU A 846 -9.68 -0.68 -6.69
C GLU A 846 -9.93 0.48 -5.71
N LYS A 847 -9.60 1.71 -6.11
CA LYS A 847 -9.67 2.94 -5.30
C LYS A 847 -10.75 3.89 -5.79
N ILE A 848 -11.02 3.92 -7.08
CA ILE A 848 -11.93 4.87 -7.72
C ILE A 848 -12.74 4.22 -8.84
N ARG A 849 -13.88 4.84 -9.16
CA ARG A 849 -14.62 4.68 -10.42
C ARG A 849 -14.56 6.01 -11.17
N VAL A 850 -14.13 5.96 -12.44
CA VAL A 850 -13.98 7.15 -13.30
C VAL A 850 -15.16 7.26 -14.27
N PHE A 851 -15.42 8.48 -14.76
CA PHE A 851 -16.55 8.90 -15.57
C PHE A 851 -16.63 8.11 -16.89
N ASP A 852 -15.50 7.93 -17.58
CA ASP A 852 -15.46 7.19 -18.84
C ASP A 852 -15.42 5.66 -18.68
N GLY A 853 -15.30 5.18 -17.43
CA GLY A 853 -15.23 3.77 -17.06
C GLY A 853 -13.97 3.02 -17.50
N LYS A 854 -12.95 3.68 -18.06
CA LYS A 854 -11.78 3.00 -18.66
C LYS A 854 -10.42 3.68 -18.46
N SER A 855 -10.38 4.96 -18.11
CA SER A 855 -9.15 5.72 -17.90
C SER A 855 -8.63 5.53 -16.48
N TYR A 856 -8.13 4.33 -16.18
CA TYR A 856 -7.52 4.00 -14.90
C TYR A 856 -5.98 4.01 -14.99
N GLY A 857 -5.33 4.04 -13.83
CA GLY A 857 -3.87 3.94 -13.70
C GLY A 857 -3.16 5.03 -14.52
N PRO A 858 -2.12 4.68 -15.31
CA PRO A 858 -1.36 5.66 -16.10
C PRO A 858 -2.18 6.40 -17.15
N ARG A 859 -3.29 5.83 -17.64
CA ARG A 859 -4.14 6.54 -18.61
C ARG A 859 -4.75 7.81 -18.00
N HIS A 860 -5.11 7.77 -16.71
CA HIS A 860 -5.59 8.98 -16.03
C HIS A 860 -4.46 9.97 -15.78
N THR A 861 -3.25 9.48 -15.46
CA THR A 861 -2.03 10.30 -15.41
C THR A 861 -1.82 11.06 -16.73
N GLU A 862 -1.97 10.40 -17.88
CA GLU A 862 -1.91 11.06 -19.19
C GLU A 862 -2.96 12.18 -19.32
N LEU A 863 -4.21 11.93 -18.93
CA LEU A 863 -5.28 12.94 -18.97
C LEU A 863 -4.99 14.16 -18.08
N TRP A 864 -4.40 13.95 -16.91
CA TRP A 864 -3.92 15.04 -16.06
C TRP A 864 -2.81 15.85 -16.74
N CYS A 865 -1.86 15.17 -17.39
CA CYS A 865 -0.75 15.82 -18.06
C CYS A 865 -1.18 16.66 -19.27
N ARG A 866 -2.22 16.24 -19.99
CA ARG A 866 -2.78 16.94 -21.18
C ARG A 866 -3.23 18.38 -20.93
N MET A 867 -3.21 18.86 -19.69
CA MET A 867 -3.31 20.29 -19.39
C MET A 867 -2.24 21.13 -20.12
N TYR A 868 -1.11 20.54 -20.54
CA TYR A 868 -0.11 21.22 -21.38
C TYR A 868 -0.70 21.76 -22.70
N GLU A 869 -1.75 21.13 -23.23
CA GLU A 869 -2.44 21.53 -24.47
C GLU A 869 -3.04 22.95 -24.34
N ASP A 870 -3.42 23.33 -23.12
CA ASP A 870 -4.00 24.64 -22.81
C ASP A 870 -2.96 25.63 -22.26
N PHE A 871 -1.91 25.16 -21.58
CA PHE A 871 -0.98 25.99 -20.84
C PHE A 871 0.48 25.77 -21.30
N PRO A 872 1.02 26.63 -22.20
CA PRO A 872 2.39 26.51 -22.69
C PRO A 872 3.46 26.61 -21.60
N TYR A 873 3.21 27.45 -20.59
CA TYR A 873 3.99 27.43 -19.36
C TYR A 873 3.44 26.34 -18.44
N ASN A 874 3.94 25.12 -18.61
CA ASN A 874 3.64 23.96 -17.78
C ASN A 874 4.94 23.35 -17.24
N GLU A 875 4.89 22.80 -16.03
CA GLU A 875 5.85 21.83 -15.51
C GLU A 875 5.07 20.64 -14.95
N LEU A 876 5.53 19.42 -15.22
CA LEU A 876 4.90 18.16 -14.81
C LEU A 876 5.90 17.31 -14.01
N ARG A 877 5.41 16.66 -12.95
CA ARG A 877 6.21 15.71 -12.15
C ARG A 877 5.98 14.26 -12.58
N ALA A 878 4.73 13.85 -12.75
CA ALA A 878 4.41 12.48 -13.20
C ALA A 878 3.81 12.53 -14.60
N SER A 879 4.17 11.57 -15.46
CA SER A 879 3.61 11.47 -16.80
C SER A 879 3.50 10.03 -17.30
N TRP A 880 2.66 9.85 -18.31
CA TRP A 880 2.49 8.60 -19.05
C TRP A 880 2.33 8.90 -20.54
N LYS A 881 3.11 8.23 -21.40
CA LYS A 881 2.95 8.22 -22.87
C LYS A 881 2.90 9.62 -23.54
N LEU A 882 3.71 10.57 -23.07
CA LEU A 882 3.79 11.93 -23.64
C LEU A 882 5.21 12.32 -24.10
N ALA A 883 6.03 11.33 -24.41
CA ALA A 883 7.29 11.54 -25.13
C ALA A 883 7.05 12.32 -26.44
N GLY A 884 8.02 13.17 -26.82
CA GLY A 884 7.91 14.04 -28.00
C GLY A 884 6.96 15.24 -27.89
N GLN A 885 6.18 15.36 -26.81
CA GLN A 885 5.25 16.48 -26.60
C GLN A 885 5.93 17.68 -25.92
N PRO A 886 5.42 18.92 -26.08
CA PRO A 886 5.99 20.13 -25.50
C PRO A 886 5.67 20.27 -24.00
N ILE A 887 6.06 19.25 -23.24
CA ILE A 887 5.90 19.16 -21.79
C ILE A 887 7.23 19.38 -21.10
N VAL A 888 7.26 20.24 -20.08
CA VAL A 888 8.45 20.37 -19.22
C VAL A 888 8.35 19.33 -18.12
N MET A 889 9.28 18.38 -18.13
CA MET A 889 9.33 17.31 -17.14
C MET A 889 10.41 17.61 -16.11
N ARG A 890 10.10 17.42 -14.84
CA ARG A 890 11.10 17.42 -13.77
C ARG A 890 11.31 15.99 -13.27
N LEU A 891 12.56 15.61 -13.05
CA LEU A 891 12.86 14.34 -12.37
C LEU A 891 12.32 14.36 -10.93
N CYS A 892 12.11 13.17 -10.37
CA CYS A 892 11.60 13.02 -9.01
C CYS A 892 12.48 13.74 -7.97
N ASP A 893 11.86 14.18 -6.87
CA ASP A 893 12.55 14.79 -5.74
C ASP A 893 13.74 13.92 -5.27
N LYS A 894 14.94 14.48 -5.36
CA LYS A 894 16.18 13.85 -4.92
C LYS A 894 16.56 14.34 -3.53
N LYS A 895 17.26 13.48 -2.80
CA LYS A 895 17.81 13.81 -1.48
C LYS A 895 18.95 14.81 -1.57
N TYR A 896 19.20 15.49 -0.46
CA TYR A 896 20.50 16.09 -0.19
C TYR A 896 21.52 14.99 0.17
N ALA A 897 22.15 14.40 -0.86
CA ALA A 897 23.15 13.34 -0.72
C ALA A 897 24.03 13.18 -1.98
N TRP A 898 25.24 12.64 -1.83
CA TRP A 898 26.11 12.32 -2.98
C TRP A 898 25.50 11.26 -3.90
N SER A 899 24.72 10.32 -3.37
CA SER A 899 23.97 9.37 -4.20
C SER A 899 22.91 10.04 -5.08
N ALA A 900 22.39 11.21 -4.68
CA ALA A 900 21.54 12.01 -5.55
C ALA A 900 22.35 12.66 -6.67
N VAL A 901 23.52 13.23 -6.36
CA VAL A 901 24.44 13.81 -7.35
C VAL A 901 24.88 12.76 -8.38
N GLU A 902 25.27 11.57 -7.91
CA GLU A 902 25.63 10.42 -8.73
C GLU A 902 24.50 10.02 -9.69
N SER A 903 23.25 10.09 -9.24
CA SER A 903 22.09 9.73 -10.08
C SER A 903 21.75 10.74 -11.18
N LEU A 904 22.25 11.98 -11.14
CA LEU A 904 21.81 13.05 -12.04
C LEU A 904 22.08 12.72 -13.51
N VAL A 905 23.30 12.29 -13.83
CA VAL A 905 23.69 11.96 -15.21
C VAL A 905 22.93 10.74 -15.75
N PRO A 906 22.93 9.56 -15.09
CA PRO A 906 22.21 8.41 -15.61
C PRO A 906 20.69 8.62 -15.69
N SER A 907 20.09 9.35 -14.74
CA SER A 907 18.64 9.65 -14.80
C SER A 907 18.29 10.57 -15.97
N MET A 908 19.11 11.59 -16.24
CA MET A 908 18.90 12.52 -17.37
C MET A 908 19.12 11.85 -18.72
N ILE A 909 20.10 10.95 -18.80
CA ILE A 909 20.29 10.09 -19.97
C ILE A 909 19.04 9.22 -20.18
N ASN A 910 18.53 8.56 -19.13
CA ASN A 910 17.36 7.71 -19.27
C ASN A 910 16.11 8.49 -19.69
N ALA A 911 15.83 9.64 -19.06
CA ALA A 911 14.71 10.50 -19.45
C ALA A 911 14.79 10.96 -20.92
N SER A 912 16.01 11.19 -21.43
CA SER A 912 16.21 11.49 -22.85
C SER A 912 15.92 10.28 -23.75
N MET A 913 16.32 9.08 -23.31
CA MET A 913 16.01 7.81 -23.99
C MET A 913 14.54 7.41 -23.88
N GLU A 914 13.78 7.96 -22.93
CA GLU A 914 12.32 7.85 -22.88
C GLU A 914 11.61 8.75 -23.91
N GLY A 915 12.35 9.65 -24.57
CA GLY A 915 11.79 10.60 -25.55
C GLY A 915 11.37 11.94 -24.95
N HIS A 916 11.77 12.23 -23.70
CA HIS A 916 11.58 13.55 -23.10
C HIS A 916 12.75 14.47 -23.45
N ILE A 917 12.47 15.48 -24.29
CA ILE A 917 13.45 16.46 -24.77
C ILE A 917 13.64 17.60 -23.75
N TYR A 918 12.57 17.96 -23.04
CA TYR A 918 12.50 19.15 -22.18
C TYR A 918 12.49 18.73 -20.71
N VAL A 919 13.65 18.31 -20.19
CA VAL A 919 13.76 17.71 -18.85
C VAL A 919 14.65 18.55 -17.93
N CYS A 920 14.18 18.72 -16.69
CA CYS A 920 14.93 19.28 -15.58
C CYS A 920 15.45 18.16 -14.65
N PRO A 921 16.75 18.14 -14.28
CA PRO A 921 17.36 17.07 -13.47
C PRO A 921 16.91 16.97 -12.00
N ASP A 922 15.87 17.71 -11.59
CA ASP A 922 15.49 18.11 -10.23
C ASP A 922 16.10 19.47 -9.78
N MET A 923 15.87 19.85 -8.52
CA MET A 923 16.38 21.06 -7.89
C MET A 923 17.84 20.89 -7.45
N ILE A 924 18.61 21.96 -7.57
CA ILE A 924 20.02 21.99 -7.14
C ILE A 924 20.12 21.69 -5.65
N GLY A 925 20.91 20.68 -5.29
CA GLY A 925 21.05 20.17 -3.93
C GLY A 925 19.97 19.16 -3.50
N GLY A 926 18.96 18.91 -4.33
CA GLY A 926 17.86 17.97 -4.09
C GLY A 926 16.52 18.65 -3.78
N GLY A 927 15.42 18.11 -4.33
CA GLY A 927 14.06 18.57 -4.12
C GLY A 927 13.32 17.93 -2.93
N GLU A 928 13.88 16.92 -2.26
CA GLU A 928 13.22 16.26 -1.12
C GLU A 928 13.29 17.15 0.13
N PHE A 929 12.20 17.90 0.41
CA PHE A 929 12.16 18.90 1.50
C PHE A 929 12.51 18.35 2.88
N THR A 930 12.20 17.08 3.17
CA THR A 930 12.55 16.41 4.43
C THR A 930 14.06 16.32 4.64
N SER A 931 14.85 16.39 3.57
CA SER A 931 16.31 16.46 3.65
C SER A 931 16.82 17.80 4.17
N PHE A 932 15.99 18.85 4.11
CA PHE A 932 16.33 20.22 4.53
C PHE A 932 15.63 20.63 5.84
N LEU A 933 14.83 19.74 6.45
CA LEU A 933 14.26 19.97 7.77
C LEU A 933 15.34 19.75 8.85
N ASP A 934 15.44 20.69 9.79
CA ASP A 934 16.32 20.62 10.95
C ASP A 934 17.82 20.43 10.61
N ILE A 935 18.26 20.84 9.41
CA ILE A 935 19.68 20.80 9.06
C ILE A 935 20.43 21.91 9.79
N ASP A 936 21.58 21.56 10.36
CA ASP A 936 22.55 22.57 10.77
C ASP A 936 23.23 23.11 9.51
N ILE A 937 23.05 24.41 9.26
CA ILE A 937 23.58 25.08 8.08
C ILE A 937 25.12 25.08 8.08
N ASP A 938 25.73 25.00 9.27
CA ASP A 938 27.18 24.94 9.43
C ASP A 938 27.75 23.57 9.05
N ASP A 939 26.91 22.53 9.00
CA ASP A 939 27.28 21.14 8.66
C ASP A 939 26.90 20.74 7.21
N ILE A 940 26.45 21.69 6.38
CA ILE A 940 26.19 21.43 4.96
C ILE A 940 27.51 21.17 4.23
N ASP A 941 27.65 19.97 3.66
CA ASP A 941 28.54 19.66 2.53
C ASP A 941 28.28 20.57 1.31
N GLN A 942 28.95 21.72 1.32
CA GLN A 942 28.87 22.70 0.25
C GLN A 942 29.47 22.20 -1.07
N GLU A 943 30.43 21.26 -1.03
CA GLU A 943 31.01 20.67 -2.26
C GLU A 943 29.92 19.96 -3.05
N GLN A 944 29.09 19.17 -2.36
CA GLN A 944 27.95 18.49 -2.98
C GLN A 944 26.99 19.46 -3.68
N ILE A 945 26.62 20.57 -3.03
CA ILE A 945 25.74 21.59 -3.63
C ILE A 945 26.40 22.23 -4.86
N VAL A 946 27.69 22.55 -4.79
CA VAL A 946 28.43 23.14 -5.90
C VAL A 946 28.52 22.16 -7.07
N ARG A 947 28.85 20.88 -6.83
CA ARG A 947 28.90 19.85 -7.90
C ARG A 947 27.52 19.61 -8.51
N SER A 948 26.47 19.55 -7.69
CA SER A 948 25.08 19.51 -8.16
C SER A 948 24.78 20.71 -9.07
N CYS A 949 25.12 21.93 -8.65
CA CYS A 949 24.91 23.15 -9.43
C CYS A 949 25.68 23.13 -10.77
N GLN A 950 26.91 22.60 -10.78
CA GLN A 950 27.71 22.46 -11.99
C GLN A 950 27.10 21.47 -12.99
N ILE A 951 26.60 20.34 -12.52
CA ILE A 951 25.91 19.34 -13.36
C ILE A 951 24.67 19.98 -13.98
N HIS A 952 23.80 20.60 -13.18
CA HIS A 952 22.58 21.25 -13.68
C HIS A 952 22.88 22.33 -14.72
N ALA A 953 24.00 23.04 -14.60
CA ALA A 953 24.36 24.09 -15.56
C ALA A 953 24.61 23.57 -16.99
N MET A 954 24.94 22.28 -17.12
CA MET A 954 25.22 21.59 -18.38
C MET A 954 24.07 20.66 -18.82
N MET A 955 22.88 20.84 -18.25
CA MET A 955 21.66 20.11 -18.61
C MET A 955 20.68 21.00 -19.38
N PRO A 956 19.63 20.46 -20.02
CA PRO A 956 18.67 21.24 -20.79
C PRO A 956 17.97 22.32 -19.95
N MET A 957 17.83 22.07 -18.65
CA MET A 957 17.24 23.01 -17.69
C MET A 957 17.99 22.94 -16.36
N MET A 958 17.92 24.04 -15.62
CA MET A 958 18.53 24.23 -14.31
C MET A 958 17.52 24.87 -13.37
N GLN A 959 17.31 24.33 -12.17
CA GLN A 959 16.34 24.87 -11.21
C GLN A 959 16.93 25.03 -9.81
N PHE A 960 16.82 26.23 -9.24
CA PHE A 960 17.13 26.53 -7.84
C PHE A 960 15.86 26.46 -7.01
N SER A 961 15.98 25.96 -5.78
CA SER A 961 14.94 26.17 -4.78
C SER A 961 15.50 26.59 -3.43
N VAL A 962 16.48 25.88 -2.89
CA VAL A 962 17.24 26.38 -1.74
C VAL A 962 17.99 27.66 -2.12
N ALA A 963 17.93 28.70 -1.29
CA ALA A 963 18.67 29.94 -1.51
C ALA A 963 20.19 29.72 -1.32
N PRO A 964 21.04 29.73 -2.38
CA PRO A 964 22.46 29.41 -2.22
C PRO A 964 23.19 30.43 -1.34
N TRP A 965 22.77 31.70 -1.35
CA TRP A 965 23.35 32.75 -0.50
C TRP A 965 23.03 32.60 0.98
N ARG A 966 22.05 31.76 1.33
CA ARG A 966 21.74 31.42 2.71
C ARG A 966 22.68 30.31 3.21
N ILE A 967 22.93 29.31 2.38
CA ILE A 967 23.56 28.04 2.77
C ILE A 967 25.05 27.87 2.37
N LEU A 968 25.59 28.75 1.53
CA LEU A 968 26.97 28.64 1.03
C LEU A 968 27.87 29.75 1.56
N SER A 969 29.16 29.45 1.66
CA SER A 969 30.22 30.44 1.80
C SER A 969 30.23 31.40 0.61
N LYS A 970 30.89 32.56 0.75
CA LYS A 970 31.00 33.54 -0.33
C LYS A 970 31.69 32.96 -1.57
N GLU A 971 32.69 32.12 -1.35
CA GLU A 971 33.48 31.46 -2.38
C GLU A 971 32.61 30.44 -3.15
N ASN A 972 31.89 29.58 -2.44
CA ASN A 972 31.04 28.56 -3.07
C ASN A 972 29.79 29.16 -3.72
N LEU A 973 29.22 30.22 -3.13
CA LEU A 973 28.16 31.03 -3.73
C LEU A 973 28.60 31.60 -5.08
N ALA A 974 29.82 32.12 -5.18
CA ALA A 974 30.35 32.65 -6.43
C ALA A 974 30.45 31.57 -7.50
N ILE A 975 30.87 30.34 -7.15
CA ILE A 975 30.92 29.21 -8.10
C ILE A 975 29.52 28.83 -8.59
N CYS A 976 28.52 28.76 -7.70
CA CYS A 976 27.13 28.47 -8.09
C CYS A 976 26.55 29.57 -8.99
N ARG A 977 26.85 30.84 -8.71
CA ARG A 977 26.45 31.97 -9.56
C ARG A 977 27.12 31.88 -10.94
N ASP A 978 28.40 31.53 -11.00
CA ASP A 978 29.12 31.38 -12.27
C ASP A 978 28.58 30.20 -13.10
N ALA A 979 28.16 29.12 -12.44
CA ALA A 979 27.47 27.99 -13.06
C ALA A 979 26.09 28.41 -13.62
N ALA A 980 25.31 29.19 -12.87
CA ALA A 980 24.03 29.75 -13.36
C ALA A 980 24.23 30.65 -14.60
N TRP A 981 25.26 31.49 -14.60
CA TRP A 981 25.61 32.29 -15.78
C TRP A 981 26.21 31.46 -16.93
N ARG A 982 26.87 30.34 -16.64
CA ARG A 982 27.32 29.39 -17.67
C ARG A 982 26.12 28.81 -18.40
N HIS A 983 25.12 28.33 -17.68
CA HIS A 983 23.86 27.85 -18.26
C HIS A 983 23.20 28.93 -19.12
N ALA A 984 23.08 30.15 -18.59
CA ALA A 984 22.52 31.29 -19.32
C ALA A 984 23.28 31.67 -20.61
N ARG A 985 24.61 31.50 -20.65
CA ARG A 985 25.43 31.68 -21.87
C ARG A 985 25.25 30.53 -22.86
N LEU A 986 25.02 29.31 -22.36
CA LEU A 986 24.72 28.14 -23.16
C LEU A 986 23.27 28.12 -23.67
N GLY A 987 22.39 28.94 -23.08
CA GLY A 987 20.97 29.04 -23.40
C GLY A 987 20.64 29.05 -24.91
N PRO A 988 21.26 29.92 -25.74
CA PRO A 988 21.00 29.92 -27.19
C PRO A 988 21.31 28.57 -27.87
N TYR A 989 22.36 27.89 -27.43
CA TYR A 989 22.70 26.55 -27.92
C TYR A 989 21.66 25.52 -27.46
N LEU A 990 21.30 25.50 -26.17
CA LEU A 990 20.31 24.56 -25.63
C LEU A 990 18.92 24.75 -26.29
N VAL A 991 18.50 25.99 -26.51
CA VAL A 991 17.26 26.31 -27.22
C VAL A 991 17.31 25.80 -28.66
N GLU A 992 18.43 25.97 -29.36
CA GLU A 992 18.61 25.43 -30.71
C GLU A 992 18.57 23.89 -30.72
N GLN A 993 19.20 23.22 -29.76
CA GLN A 993 19.12 21.75 -29.64
C GLN A 993 17.69 21.29 -29.33
N ALA A 994 16.98 21.96 -28.42
CA ALA A 994 15.59 21.67 -28.08
C ALA A 994 14.65 21.90 -29.28
N ARG A 995 14.89 22.94 -30.07
CA ARG A 995 14.17 23.23 -31.32
C ARG A 995 14.43 22.16 -32.36
N ARG A 996 15.67 21.69 -32.52
CA ARG A 996 15.99 20.55 -33.40
C ARG A 996 15.29 19.28 -32.93
N GLY A 997 15.38 18.96 -31.64
CA GLY A 997 14.68 17.82 -31.04
C GLY A 997 13.17 17.86 -31.27
N SER A 998 12.55 19.05 -31.21
CA SER A 998 11.11 19.23 -31.50
C SER A 998 10.70 18.83 -32.92
N VAL A 999 11.65 18.71 -33.85
CA VAL A 999 11.40 18.33 -35.25
C VAL A 999 11.95 16.93 -35.54
N SER A 1000 13.16 16.62 -35.10
CA SER A 1000 13.85 15.37 -35.45
C SER A 1000 13.73 14.26 -34.41
N GLY A 1001 13.24 14.56 -33.21
CA GLY A 1001 13.22 13.64 -32.07
C GLY A 1001 14.58 13.50 -31.37
N GLU A 1002 15.63 14.17 -31.86
CA GLU A 1002 16.97 14.08 -31.28
C GLU A 1002 17.00 14.56 -29.82
N PRO A 1003 17.56 13.78 -28.89
CA PRO A 1003 17.68 14.20 -27.52
C PRO A 1003 18.78 15.27 -27.35
N VAL A 1004 18.59 16.14 -26.36
CA VAL A 1004 19.57 17.17 -25.99
C VAL A 1004 20.69 16.57 -25.16
N VAL A 1005 20.39 15.67 -24.21
CA VAL A 1005 21.39 14.89 -23.46
C VAL A 1005 21.47 13.50 -24.07
N ARG A 1006 22.65 13.15 -24.59
CA ARG A 1006 22.85 11.93 -25.38
C ARG A 1006 23.80 10.99 -24.62
N PRO A 1007 23.43 9.71 -24.44
CA PRO A 1007 24.38 8.69 -24.03
C PRO A 1007 25.59 8.69 -24.97
N MET A 1008 26.77 8.38 -24.46
CA MET A 1008 27.98 8.33 -25.28
C MET A 1008 27.84 7.30 -26.43
N ASP A 1009 27.21 6.14 -26.19
CA ASP A 1009 26.94 5.13 -27.22
C ASP A 1009 25.93 5.58 -28.29
N TYR A 1010 25.04 6.53 -27.95
CA TYR A 1010 24.13 7.13 -28.93
C TYR A 1010 24.90 7.97 -29.96
N ALA A 1011 25.90 8.73 -29.50
CA ALA A 1011 26.68 9.63 -30.34
C ALA A 1011 27.88 8.93 -31.01
N PHE A 1012 28.45 7.90 -30.37
CA PHE A 1012 29.64 7.18 -30.83
C PHE A 1012 29.44 5.66 -30.69
N PRO A 1013 28.51 5.07 -31.46
CA PRO A 1013 28.17 3.66 -31.33
C PRO A 1013 29.35 2.76 -31.68
N GLY A 1014 29.57 1.72 -30.87
CA GLY A 1014 30.64 0.73 -31.09
C GLY A 1014 32.04 1.15 -30.63
N GLU A 1015 32.16 2.28 -29.92
CA GLU A 1015 33.43 2.72 -29.28
C GLU A 1015 33.55 2.29 -27.80
N GLY A 1016 32.70 1.36 -27.34
CA GLY A 1016 32.77 0.80 -25.98
C GLY A 1016 32.13 1.68 -24.91
N PHE A 1017 31.06 2.41 -25.26
CA PHE A 1017 30.36 3.35 -24.37
C PHE A 1017 28.99 2.85 -23.89
N GLU A 1018 28.65 1.60 -24.18
CA GLU A 1018 27.33 1.01 -23.93
C GLU A 1018 26.92 1.12 -22.45
N SER A 1019 27.86 0.97 -21.51
CA SER A 1019 27.64 1.09 -20.07
C SER A 1019 28.04 2.44 -19.47
N CYS A 1020 28.40 3.42 -20.29
CA CYS A 1020 28.85 4.72 -19.81
C CYS A 1020 27.69 5.53 -19.21
N SER A 1021 27.82 5.88 -17.94
CA SER A 1021 26.78 6.56 -17.13
C SER A 1021 27.30 7.82 -16.42
N ASP A 1022 28.56 8.19 -16.62
CA ASP A 1022 29.26 9.24 -15.88
C ASP A 1022 29.76 10.41 -16.75
N GLN A 1023 29.56 10.33 -18.07
CA GLN A 1023 29.78 11.39 -19.05
C GLN A 1023 28.75 11.27 -20.19
N TYR A 1024 28.47 12.37 -20.87
CA TYR A 1024 27.44 12.43 -21.91
C TYR A 1024 27.77 13.48 -22.97
N MET A 1025 27.12 13.37 -24.12
CA MET A 1025 27.12 14.41 -25.14
C MET A 1025 25.94 15.36 -24.90
N LEU A 1026 26.21 16.66 -24.85
CA LEU A 1026 25.21 17.72 -24.80
C LEU A 1026 25.03 18.28 -26.21
N GLY A 1027 23.97 17.84 -26.88
CA GLY A 1027 23.80 17.97 -28.32
C GLY A 1027 24.96 17.28 -29.07
N PRO A 1028 25.26 17.70 -30.30
CA PRO A 1028 26.38 17.15 -31.07
C PRO A 1028 27.75 17.67 -30.63
N ASP A 1029 27.83 18.85 -30.01
CA ASP A 1029 29.10 19.60 -30.01
C ASP A 1029 29.93 19.45 -28.73
N TYR A 1030 29.32 19.09 -27.59
CA TYR A 1030 29.99 19.11 -26.29
C TYR A 1030 29.92 17.78 -25.55
N LEU A 1031 31.07 17.24 -25.13
CA LEU A 1031 31.15 16.15 -24.16
C LEU A 1031 31.28 16.75 -22.76
N VAL A 1032 30.43 16.34 -21.83
CA VAL A 1032 30.44 16.79 -20.44
C VAL A 1032 30.77 15.63 -19.52
N ALA A 1033 31.78 15.80 -18.67
CA ALA A 1033 32.23 14.78 -17.71
C ALA A 1033 32.29 15.36 -16.28
N PRO A 1034 31.14 15.51 -15.59
CA PRO A 1034 31.06 16.20 -14.30
C PRO A 1034 31.38 15.34 -13.07
N MET A 1035 32.00 15.87 -12.02
CA MET A 1035 32.26 15.10 -10.79
C MET A 1035 30.95 14.59 -10.15
N LEU A 1036 30.82 13.27 -10.01
CA LEU A 1036 29.66 12.60 -9.42
C LEU A 1036 29.86 12.16 -7.96
N ALA A 1037 31.09 12.26 -7.47
CA ALA A 1037 31.53 11.93 -6.12
C ALA A 1037 32.54 13.00 -5.64
N PRO A 1038 32.84 13.07 -4.33
CA PRO A 1038 33.85 13.99 -3.82
C PRO A 1038 35.21 13.80 -4.50
N GLY A 1039 35.91 14.90 -4.77
CA GLY A 1039 37.27 14.82 -5.30
C GLY A 1039 37.67 15.98 -6.20
N THR A 1040 38.95 15.94 -6.61
CA THR A 1040 39.59 16.99 -7.40
C THR A 1040 40.09 16.52 -8.75
N SER A 1041 39.87 15.27 -9.14
CA SER A 1041 40.23 14.76 -10.47
C SER A 1041 39.34 13.56 -10.84
N ARG A 1042 39.29 13.26 -12.15
CA ARG A 1042 38.60 12.08 -12.67
C ARG A 1042 39.20 11.58 -13.98
N SER A 1043 38.93 10.33 -14.32
CA SER A 1043 39.13 9.82 -15.68
C SER A 1043 38.01 10.30 -16.61
N VAL A 1044 38.38 10.61 -17.86
CA VAL A 1044 37.49 10.99 -18.95
C VAL A 1044 37.88 10.22 -20.20
N ARG A 1045 36.94 9.51 -20.81
CA ARG A 1045 37.13 8.78 -22.06
C ARG A 1045 36.69 9.65 -23.23
N LEU A 1046 37.62 10.08 -24.07
CA LEU A 1046 37.30 10.86 -25.26
C LEU A 1046 37.15 9.91 -26.47
N PRO A 1047 35.99 9.92 -27.17
CA PRO A 1047 35.77 9.12 -28.37
C PRO A 1047 36.62 9.63 -29.53
N ALA A 1048 36.68 8.89 -30.64
CA ALA A 1048 37.49 9.25 -31.80
C ALA A 1048 37.20 10.67 -32.32
N GLY A 1049 38.25 11.44 -32.60
CA GLY A 1049 38.15 12.83 -33.03
C GLY A 1049 39.23 13.72 -32.40
N ARG A 1050 39.09 15.04 -32.57
CA ARG A 1050 39.88 16.05 -31.88
C ARG A 1050 38.99 16.89 -30.99
N TRP A 1051 39.37 16.97 -29.72
CA TRP A 1051 38.59 17.60 -28.67
C TRP A 1051 39.35 18.78 -28.10
N LYS A 1052 38.63 19.81 -27.68
CA LYS A 1052 39.21 20.99 -27.04
C LYS A 1052 38.46 21.28 -25.75
N ASP A 1053 39.16 21.33 -24.64
CA ASP A 1053 38.53 21.60 -23.34
C ASP A 1053 38.15 23.09 -23.18
N GLU A 1054 37.50 23.42 -22.07
CA GLU A 1054 37.06 24.79 -21.76
C GLU A 1054 38.21 25.77 -21.50
N CYS A 1055 39.44 25.26 -21.32
CA CYS A 1055 40.67 26.04 -21.19
C CYS A 1055 41.37 26.25 -22.55
N GLY A 1056 40.88 25.62 -23.63
CA GLY A 1056 41.46 25.66 -24.96
C GLY A 1056 42.55 24.61 -25.20
N GLN A 1057 42.77 23.68 -24.27
CA GLN A 1057 43.71 22.58 -24.45
C GLN A 1057 43.13 21.56 -25.43
N GLU A 1058 43.91 21.16 -26.43
CA GLU A 1058 43.51 20.14 -27.39
C GLU A 1058 43.90 18.73 -26.93
N TYR A 1059 43.05 17.76 -27.27
CA TYR A 1059 43.17 16.34 -26.93
C TYR A 1059 42.89 15.47 -28.17
N GLU A 1060 43.63 14.37 -28.29
CA GLU A 1060 43.35 13.33 -29.28
C GLU A 1060 42.31 12.35 -28.72
N GLY A 1061 41.27 12.08 -29.50
CA GLY A 1061 40.24 11.10 -29.19
C GLY A 1061 40.71 9.65 -29.26
N GLY A 1062 39.83 8.72 -28.85
CA GLY A 1062 40.11 7.29 -28.74
C GLY A 1062 40.99 6.92 -27.55
N ARG A 1063 41.03 7.78 -26.51
CA ARG A 1063 41.91 7.65 -25.34
C ARG A 1063 41.20 8.07 -24.05
N GLU A 1064 41.72 7.58 -22.93
CA GLU A 1064 41.33 8.02 -21.60
C GLU A 1064 42.37 8.99 -21.03
N TYR A 1065 41.90 10.04 -20.36
CA TYR A 1065 42.73 11.06 -19.71
C TYR A 1065 42.30 11.25 -18.27
N THR A 1066 43.26 11.43 -17.36
CA THR A 1066 43.00 11.95 -16.01
C THR A 1066 42.99 13.47 -16.06
N ILE A 1067 41.88 14.07 -15.65
CA ILE A 1067 41.65 15.52 -15.70
C ILE A 1067 41.57 16.05 -14.26
N GLU A 1068 42.33 17.10 -13.96
CA GLU A 1068 42.19 17.85 -12.73
C GLU A 1068 40.95 18.74 -12.78
N VAL A 1069 40.10 18.61 -11.76
CA VAL A 1069 38.79 19.23 -11.61
C VAL A 1069 38.69 19.92 -10.24
N PRO A 1070 39.38 21.06 -10.03
CA PRO A 1070 39.15 21.86 -8.83
C PRO A 1070 37.66 22.26 -8.72
N LEU A 1071 37.23 22.68 -7.52
CA LEU A 1071 35.81 22.94 -7.27
C LEU A 1071 35.21 24.02 -8.19
N SER A 1072 36.00 24.93 -8.74
CA SER A 1072 35.56 25.95 -9.71
C SER A 1072 35.37 25.44 -11.15
N ARG A 1073 35.78 24.20 -11.44
CA ARG A 1073 35.84 23.62 -12.79
C ARG A 1073 34.81 22.50 -12.98
N ILE A 1074 34.22 22.43 -14.17
CA ILE A 1074 33.48 21.27 -14.69
C ILE A 1074 34.09 20.91 -16.05
N PRO A 1075 34.56 19.66 -16.28
CA PRO A 1075 35.16 19.27 -17.54
C PRO A 1075 34.14 19.27 -18.67
N VAL A 1076 34.42 20.06 -19.72
CA VAL A 1076 33.61 20.16 -20.93
C VAL A 1076 34.56 20.19 -22.13
N PHE A 1077 34.29 19.36 -23.13
CA PHE A 1077 35.12 19.23 -24.32
C PHE A 1077 34.28 19.50 -25.57
N GLU A 1078 34.70 20.47 -26.39
CA GLU A 1078 34.12 20.77 -27.69
C GLU A 1078 34.75 19.86 -28.76
N LEU A 1079 33.93 19.27 -29.62
CA LEU A 1079 34.40 18.50 -30.78
C LEU A 1079 34.87 19.45 -31.89
N VAL A 1080 36.17 19.48 -32.17
CA VAL A 1080 36.78 20.38 -33.17
C VAL A 1080 36.85 19.73 -34.56
N ALA A 1081 37.06 18.41 -34.62
CA ALA A 1081 37.05 17.66 -35.87
C ALA A 1081 36.79 16.16 -35.62
N GLY A 1082 35.83 15.60 -36.34
CA GLY A 1082 35.40 14.20 -36.27
C GLY A 1082 34.06 14.05 -36.98
N ASN A 1083 33.67 12.82 -37.32
CA ASN A 1083 32.32 12.53 -37.82
C ASN A 1083 31.51 11.93 -36.66
N LEU A 1084 30.37 12.56 -36.34
CA LEU A 1084 29.29 12.01 -35.50
C LEU A 1084 28.41 11.08 -36.31
#